data_AF-A0A139X0Q4-F1
#
_entry.id   AF-A0A139X0Q4-F1
#
_cell.length_a   1.000
_cell.length_b   1.000
_cell.length_c   1.000
_cell.angle_alpha   90.00
_cell.angle_beta   90.00
_cell.angle_gamma   90.00
#
_symmetry.space_group_name_H-M   'P 1'
#
loop_
_entity.id
_entity.type
_entity.pdbx_description
1 polymer ?
#
loop_
_entity_poly.entity_id
_entity_poly.type
_entity_poly.pdbx_seq_one_letter_code
_entity_poly.pdbx_strand_id
1 'polypeptide(L)'
;MNNSTSRRNPYIIGRPSHEPEKFFGRESLFQFIEHNLSRGKKVILLHGQRRIGVSSVLHQIPHKVAQDKFAFVLFDLQGYSHSSLSDILYNLAEAIVEDLDLSSEMIAIPSNEELYKDPNIFSNNFLAQVFQELGERNLVLLLDEFDVVSSDSEILHQGDSFLRYLQSFLNKQKKLFIIPVVGRFKDDLQDLLDLFKNAPYQKVDLLDELSARRLITKPAQDILEYEEDAIKAILQLSAGHPYLIQAICFNLFIQATIEEKSTVTPSDVQDIVDKAIESATGGLTWFWDGLSISEKVVFSAIAEAQQIAIEQNQPFPEDPFALLRRSGVIPTDDLLKAAQKLTLNDFLDDTHRRVKIELVRRWLVRYHPLQETIWKLEEIGKEEINKLEGEAIQLHKTGNLQETIDCYVKILNLNPNHFSTLLVLAERYLDVRNFEKALELYQRAYQIDSTHNKERLLLARETYGNNLINQREFIKAKIQFEKVLEIEPDRVSAKYKLRDIEAEISQQQLDRDLDISEQYLPILSEQTPKTRIRQPSIILSIIAAVIALVGGIGIYQISTSCSGGQQKVNGSCVSIPLITATPIPTPTQTSIPGNIESKISRGERTLFFSITNAERDQGLEAFQKGNYSQAVELFQKAIVRDRKDPEVRIYYNNAQARDNAQARKKSNPLTLAVVVPADNAKSISQQILRGVAQAQEQFNTEGGLNGRLLEIVIANDGNNPDQAKQIAQQLVNDQSVLGIIGHNSSRMTQAALPVYKREGIPIVSSTSTANTLDGNVFFRTAPPDETSAKTLAEYAQRVALKKVVIFYNPNDPYSNSFREEFSKNFKDKERIFRKVDLTDEKLNIEQELKDSVSQQVQAVMLFSDVDHTSVALEIAKVNANNKLGLKLLGGESLYNQKTLQDGGNAVEGLVIVVPWFREAPQSKKFASEAKQLWGGAVSWSTATSFDATQAFIKSLRFNPSRATILQELRKINLPANQTSGDVLKFNHEGERQNKPILVKVENNQFRCLPPDGAKKELECR
;
A
#
# COMPACT_ATOMS: atom_id res chain seq x y z
N MET A 1 -49.79 -7.27 -10.31
CA MET A 1 -48.98 -7.57 -9.11
C MET A 1 -47.87 -8.52 -9.52
N ASN A 2 -46.62 -8.06 -9.51
CA ASN A 2 -45.48 -8.80 -8.96
C ASN A 2 -44.32 -7.82 -8.79
N ASN A 3 -43.98 -7.58 -7.52
CA ASN A 3 -42.98 -6.64 -7.05
C ASN A 3 -41.58 -7.06 -7.50
N SER A 4 -40.84 -6.19 -8.19
CA SER A 4 -39.37 -6.31 -8.26
C SER A 4 -38.77 -5.74 -6.97
N THR A 5 -38.92 -6.46 -5.86
CA THR A 5 -38.11 -6.22 -4.66
C THR A 5 -36.65 -6.52 -5.01
N SER A 6 -35.78 -5.51 -4.92
CA SER A 6 -34.32 -5.67 -4.97
C SER A 6 -33.92 -6.80 -4.00
N ARG A 7 -33.39 -7.90 -4.55
CA ARG A 7 -32.93 -9.04 -3.75
C ARG A 7 -31.69 -8.60 -2.99
N ARG A 8 -31.80 -8.48 -1.65
CA ARG A 8 -30.67 -8.14 -0.79
C ARG A 8 -29.64 -9.28 -0.84
N ASN A 9 -28.37 -8.96 -1.07
CA ASN A 9 -27.30 -9.95 -1.06
C ASN A 9 -27.23 -10.62 0.33
N PRO A 10 -27.36 -11.95 0.42
CA PRO A 10 -27.38 -12.66 1.71
C PRO A 10 -25.99 -12.88 2.29
N TYR A 11 -24.93 -12.69 1.50
CA TYR A 11 -23.54 -12.85 1.93
C TYR A 11 -23.00 -11.54 2.54
N ILE A 12 -22.15 -11.65 3.57
CA ILE A 12 -21.65 -10.52 4.36
C ILE A 12 -20.13 -10.56 4.37
N ILE A 13 -19.49 -9.48 3.91
CA ILE A 13 -18.04 -9.31 3.93
C ILE A 13 -17.65 -8.38 5.08
N GLY A 14 -16.69 -8.81 5.90
CA GLY A 14 -15.92 -7.94 6.82
C GLY A 14 -16.54 -7.65 8.19
N ARG A 15 -17.81 -7.98 8.42
CA ARG A 15 -18.46 -7.86 9.75
C ARG A 15 -18.66 -9.24 10.40
N PRO A 16 -18.62 -9.34 11.74
CA PRO A 16 -19.01 -10.55 12.45
C PRO A 16 -20.47 -10.93 12.18
N SER A 17 -20.78 -12.23 12.22
CA SER A 17 -22.16 -12.72 12.09
C SER A 17 -22.88 -12.68 13.43
N HIS A 18 -23.90 -11.84 13.53
CA HIS A 18 -24.77 -11.77 14.71
C HIS A 18 -26.02 -12.66 14.59
N GLU A 19 -26.39 -13.07 13.37
CA GLU A 19 -27.58 -13.87 13.10
C GLU A 19 -27.30 -15.38 13.26
N PRO A 20 -27.86 -16.08 14.28
CA PRO A 20 -27.54 -17.49 14.55
C PRO A 20 -27.89 -18.46 13.42
N GLU A 21 -28.91 -18.14 12.63
CA GLU A 21 -29.37 -18.88 11.46
C GLU A 21 -28.42 -18.76 10.25
N LYS A 22 -27.55 -17.75 10.23
CA LYS A 22 -26.53 -17.54 9.19
C LYS A 22 -25.13 -17.97 9.62
N PHE A 23 -25.00 -18.54 10.82
CA PHE A 23 -23.76 -19.10 11.32
C PHE A 23 -23.73 -20.62 11.12
N PHE A 24 -22.72 -21.12 10.40
CA PHE A 24 -22.65 -22.53 10.00
C PHE A 24 -21.39 -23.20 10.55
N GLY A 25 -21.56 -24.44 11.03
CA GLY A 25 -20.48 -25.27 11.56
C GLY A 25 -20.11 -24.92 13.00
N ARG A 26 -18.94 -25.43 13.42
CA ARG A 26 -18.35 -25.23 14.76
C ARG A 26 -19.11 -25.88 15.91
N GLU A 27 -19.99 -26.84 15.64
CA GLU A 27 -20.76 -27.52 16.68
C GLU A 27 -19.85 -28.19 17.71
N SER A 28 -18.73 -28.78 17.28
CA SER A 28 -17.73 -29.37 18.19
C SER A 28 -17.04 -28.33 19.09
N LEU A 29 -16.83 -27.10 18.60
CA LEU A 29 -16.25 -26.00 19.37
C LEU A 29 -17.23 -25.53 20.47
N PHE A 30 -18.51 -25.36 20.15
CA PHE A 30 -19.51 -25.00 21.16
C PHE A 30 -19.70 -26.11 22.20
N GLN A 31 -19.69 -27.38 21.77
CA GLN A 31 -19.71 -28.53 22.69
C GLN A 31 -18.50 -28.55 23.61
N PHE A 32 -17.30 -28.23 23.10
CA PHE A 32 -16.11 -28.10 23.92
C PHE A 32 -16.23 -26.97 24.94
N ILE A 33 -16.74 -25.80 24.55
CA ILE A 33 -16.95 -24.67 25.45
C ILE A 33 -17.94 -25.06 26.56
N GLU A 34 -19.09 -25.61 26.18
CA GLU A 34 -20.13 -26.04 27.13
C GLU A 34 -19.64 -27.14 28.08
N HIS A 35 -18.91 -28.14 27.56
CA HIS A 35 -18.34 -29.21 28.36
C HIS A 35 -17.35 -28.69 29.41
N ASN A 36 -16.49 -27.74 29.03
CA ASN A 36 -15.49 -27.19 29.96
C ASN A 36 -16.12 -26.23 30.98
N LEU A 37 -17.06 -25.37 30.56
CA LEU A 37 -17.80 -24.49 31.47
C LEU A 37 -18.60 -25.31 32.50
N SER A 38 -19.31 -26.36 32.07
CA SER A 38 -20.10 -27.22 32.96
C SER A 38 -19.25 -28.02 33.95
N ARG A 39 -17.97 -28.30 33.64
CA ARG A 39 -16.98 -28.88 34.56
C ARG A 39 -16.30 -27.86 35.46
N GLY A 40 -16.70 -26.59 35.41
CA GLY A 40 -16.14 -25.54 36.26
C GLY A 40 -14.77 -25.05 35.83
N LYS A 41 -14.37 -25.25 34.57
CA LYS A 41 -13.10 -24.71 34.05
C LYS A 41 -13.21 -23.20 33.87
N LYS A 42 -12.44 -22.46 34.67
CA LYS A 42 -12.50 -20.99 34.80
C LYS A 42 -12.00 -20.22 33.58
N VAL A 43 -11.08 -20.81 32.83
CA VAL A 43 -10.44 -20.22 31.65
C VAL A 43 -10.55 -21.22 30.52
N ILE A 44 -11.04 -20.78 29.36
CA ILE A 44 -11.05 -21.57 28.12
C ILE A 44 -10.41 -20.70 27.04
N LEU A 45 -9.26 -21.11 26.50
CA LEU A 45 -8.55 -20.30 25.50
C LEU A 45 -9.05 -20.66 24.10
N LEU A 46 -9.45 -19.66 23.32
CA LEU A 46 -9.64 -19.83 21.88
C LEU A 46 -8.51 -19.14 21.15
N HIS A 47 -8.11 -19.68 20.00
CA HIS A 47 -7.14 -19.03 19.14
C HIS A 47 -7.45 -19.31 17.68
N GLY A 48 -7.17 -18.38 16.79
CA GLY A 48 -7.42 -18.56 15.37
C GLY A 48 -6.85 -17.43 14.54
N GLN A 49 -6.59 -17.69 13.26
CA GLN A 49 -6.12 -16.66 12.33
C GLN A 49 -7.14 -15.51 12.22
N ARG A 50 -6.69 -14.29 11.94
CA ARG A 50 -7.62 -13.16 11.76
C ARG A 50 -8.55 -13.46 10.58
N ARG A 51 -9.81 -13.03 10.69
CA ARG A 51 -10.89 -13.27 9.71
C ARG A 51 -11.35 -14.74 9.58
N ILE A 52 -10.85 -15.67 10.40
CA ILE A 52 -11.35 -17.06 10.44
C ILE A 52 -12.74 -17.21 11.09
N GLY A 53 -13.28 -16.12 11.63
CA GLY A 53 -14.61 -16.06 12.25
C GLY A 53 -14.62 -16.09 13.78
N VAL A 54 -13.48 -15.83 14.42
CA VAL A 54 -13.33 -15.74 15.88
C VAL A 54 -14.39 -14.85 16.54
N SER A 55 -14.50 -13.57 16.16
CA SER A 55 -15.48 -12.65 16.76
C SER A 55 -16.92 -13.12 16.50
N SER A 56 -17.16 -13.78 15.36
CA SER A 56 -18.47 -14.39 15.08
C SER A 56 -18.75 -15.56 16.01
N VAL A 57 -17.76 -16.41 16.32
CA VAL A 57 -17.90 -17.46 17.35
C VAL A 57 -18.28 -16.84 18.68
N LEU A 58 -17.60 -15.77 19.11
CA LEU A 58 -17.89 -15.11 20.39
C LEU A 58 -19.34 -14.61 20.46
N HIS A 59 -19.84 -13.94 19.41
CA HIS A 59 -21.24 -13.51 19.34
C HIS A 59 -22.24 -14.67 19.37
N GLN A 60 -21.85 -15.87 18.96
CA GLN A 60 -22.74 -17.03 18.93
C GLN A 60 -22.70 -17.88 20.22
N ILE A 61 -21.68 -17.74 21.06
CA ILE A 61 -21.59 -18.46 22.34
C ILE A 61 -22.86 -18.26 23.19
N PRO A 62 -23.38 -17.03 23.41
CA PRO A 62 -24.58 -16.83 24.19
C PRO A 62 -25.79 -17.57 23.62
N HIS A 63 -25.88 -17.78 22.31
CA HIS A 63 -27.02 -18.46 21.67
C HIS A 63 -26.89 -20.00 21.62
N LYS A 64 -25.69 -20.54 21.83
CA LYS A 64 -25.38 -21.95 21.62
C LYS A 64 -24.97 -22.69 22.90
N VAL A 65 -24.70 -21.96 24.00
CA VAL A 65 -24.18 -22.54 25.25
C VAL A 65 -25.08 -22.16 26.43
N ALA A 66 -25.64 -23.17 27.12
CA ALA A 66 -26.45 -23.14 28.35
C ALA A 66 -26.73 -21.75 29.01
N GLN A 67 -27.64 -20.97 28.41
CA GLN A 67 -28.04 -19.62 28.87
C GLN A 67 -28.67 -19.60 30.28
N ASP A 68 -29.25 -20.72 30.70
CA ASP A 68 -29.88 -20.88 32.00
C ASP A 68 -28.87 -20.89 33.16
N LYS A 69 -27.60 -21.22 32.87
CA LYS A 69 -26.52 -21.33 33.86
C LYS A 69 -25.47 -20.24 33.77
N PHE A 70 -25.36 -19.58 32.63
CA PHE A 70 -24.31 -18.61 32.34
C PHE A 70 -24.89 -17.30 31.79
N ALA A 71 -24.32 -16.19 32.26
CA ALA A 71 -24.51 -14.86 31.71
C ALA A 71 -23.21 -14.47 30.99
N PHE A 72 -23.32 -14.03 29.73
CA PHE A 72 -22.18 -13.76 28.88
C PHE A 72 -22.05 -12.26 28.63
N VAL A 73 -20.83 -11.75 28.70
CA VAL A 73 -20.50 -10.35 28.37
C VAL A 73 -19.37 -10.35 27.36
N LEU A 74 -19.54 -9.64 26.26
CA LEU A 74 -18.50 -9.51 25.24
C LEU A 74 -17.70 -8.23 25.49
N PHE A 75 -16.37 -8.37 25.52
CA PHE A 75 -15.48 -7.24 25.72
C PHE A 75 -14.34 -7.28 24.71
N ASP A 76 -14.33 -6.30 23.81
CA ASP A 76 -13.29 -6.14 22.81
C ASP A 76 -12.13 -5.32 23.38
N LEU A 77 -10.93 -5.92 23.43
CA LEU A 77 -9.71 -5.28 23.93
C LEU A 77 -8.96 -4.50 22.85
N GLN A 78 -9.52 -4.39 21.65
CA GLN A 78 -8.96 -3.54 20.60
C GLN A 78 -8.89 -2.08 21.04
N GLY A 79 -7.68 -1.50 21.00
CA GLY A 79 -7.43 -0.11 21.37
C GLY A 79 -6.96 0.12 22.81
N TYR A 80 -6.86 -0.94 23.62
CA TYR A 80 -6.41 -0.86 25.01
C TYR A 80 -4.91 -1.12 25.22
N SER A 81 -4.10 -1.19 24.15
CA SER A 81 -2.66 -1.48 24.23
C SER A 81 -1.87 -0.49 25.10
N HIS A 82 -2.36 0.75 25.23
CA HIS A 82 -1.74 1.80 26.04
C HIS A 82 -2.67 2.31 27.15
N SER A 83 -3.77 1.60 27.42
CA SER A 83 -4.72 1.99 28.47
C SER A 83 -4.25 1.53 29.84
N SER A 84 -4.57 2.31 30.87
CA SER A 84 -4.28 1.92 32.26
C SER A 84 -5.19 0.78 32.71
N LEU A 85 -4.78 0.01 33.73
CA LEU A 85 -5.63 -1.02 34.35
C LEU A 85 -6.99 -0.45 34.79
N SER A 86 -7.00 0.77 35.38
CA SER A 86 -8.24 1.44 35.78
C SER A 86 -9.17 1.70 34.61
N ASP A 87 -8.64 2.16 33.46
CA ASP A 87 -9.46 2.42 32.28
C ASP A 87 -10.08 1.13 31.75
N ILE A 88 -9.30 0.05 31.69
CA ILE A 88 -9.80 -1.26 31.23
C ILE A 88 -10.92 -1.75 32.16
N LEU A 89 -10.73 -1.65 33.48
CA LEU A 89 -11.73 -2.09 34.46
C LEU A 89 -12.99 -1.22 34.46
N TYR A 90 -12.86 0.09 34.25
CA TYR A 90 -14.00 1.00 34.14
C TYR A 90 -14.86 0.65 32.92
N ASN A 91 -14.25 0.55 31.74
CA ASN A 91 -14.98 0.22 30.51
C ASN A 91 -15.58 -1.20 30.56
N LEU A 92 -14.87 -2.15 31.20
CA LEU A 92 -15.42 -3.48 31.44
C LEU A 92 -16.63 -3.46 32.39
N ALA A 93 -16.63 -2.59 33.40
CA ALA A 93 -17.78 -2.43 34.29
C ALA A 93 -19.01 -1.89 33.53
N GLU A 94 -18.81 -0.90 32.66
CA GLU A 94 -19.86 -0.38 31.79
C GLU A 94 -20.42 -1.47 30.87
N ALA A 95 -19.54 -2.22 30.20
CA ALA A 95 -19.95 -3.32 29.32
C ALA A 95 -20.75 -4.41 30.06
N ILE A 96 -20.37 -4.77 31.30
CA ILE A 96 -21.09 -5.75 32.11
C ILE A 96 -22.50 -5.27 32.46
N VAL A 97 -22.67 -3.99 32.81
CA VAL A 97 -24.00 -3.43 33.14
C VAL A 97 -24.89 -3.37 31.89
N GLU A 98 -24.32 -2.96 30.76
CA GLU A 98 -25.04 -2.83 29.49
C GLU A 98 -25.45 -4.18 28.91
N ASP A 99 -24.52 -5.13 28.74
CA ASP A 99 -24.78 -6.42 28.10
C ASP A 99 -25.77 -7.29 28.89
N LEU A 100 -25.81 -7.11 30.22
CA LEU A 100 -26.68 -7.87 31.12
C LEU A 100 -27.99 -7.14 31.44
N ASP A 101 -28.22 -5.95 30.89
CA ASP A 101 -29.39 -5.10 31.12
C ASP A 101 -29.67 -4.89 32.62
N LEU A 102 -28.63 -4.54 33.38
CA LEU A 102 -28.71 -4.38 34.83
C LEU A 102 -29.16 -2.96 35.19
N SER A 103 -30.02 -2.82 36.20
CA SER A 103 -30.53 -1.51 36.62
C SER A 103 -29.42 -0.62 37.18
N SER A 104 -29.22 0.54 36.56
CA SER A 104 -28.30 1.59 37.00
C SER A 104 -28.65 2.18 38.37
N GLU A 105 -29.86 1.94 38.88
CA GLU A 105 -30.26 2.36 40.22
C GLU A 105 -29.77 1.39 41.32
N MET A 106 -29.45 0.14 40.97
CA MET A 106 -29.03 -0.90 41.92
C MET A 106 -27.54 -1.24 41.88
N ILE A 107 -26.88 -1.01 40.74
CA ILE A 107 -25.45 -1.30 40.58
C ILE A 107 -24.66 -0.02 40.39
N ALA A 108 -23.76 0.27 41.34
CA ALA A 108 -22.85 1.42 41.24
C ALA A 108 -21.60 1.06 40.44
N ILE A 109 -21.42 1.66 39.26
CA ILE A 109 -20.20 1.57 38.47
C ILE A 109 -19.10 2.40 39.18
N PRO A 110 -17.95 1.80 39.54
CA PRO A 110 -16.87 2.52 40.20
C PRO A 110 -16.21 3.50 39.23
N SER A 111 -15.86 4.69 39.72
CA SER A 111 -15.18 5.69 38.89
C SER A 111 -13.74 5.31 38.57
N ASN A 112 -13.19 5.85 37.47
CA ASN A 112 -11.78 5.67 37.11
C ASN A 112 -10.82 6.08 38.24
N GLU A 113 -11.12 7.15 38.99
CA GLU A 113 -10.28 7.57 40.12
C GLU A 113 -10.30 6.57 41.28
N GLU A 114 -11.44 5.93 41.56
CA GLU A 114 -11.56 4.90 42.58
C GLU A 114 -10.79 3.65 42.18
N LEU A 115 -10.93 3.21 40.92
CA LEU A 115 -10.23 2.06 40.37
C LEU A 115 -8.72 2.27 40.28
N TYR A 116 -8.27 3.51 40.01
CA TYR A 116 -6.84 3.85 40.02
C TYR A 116 -6.24 3.74 41.43
N LYS A 117 -7.01 4.12 42.46
CA LYS A 117 -6.57 4.04 43.88
C LYS A 117 -6.62 2.62 44.43
N ASP A 118 -7.67 1.86 44.09
CA ASP A 118 -7.80 0.46 44.47
C ASP A 118 -8.54 -0.34 43.38
N PRO A 119 -7.81 -1.06 42.51
CA PRO A 119 -8.40 -1.93 41.48
C PRO A 119 -9.28 -3.05 42.05
N ASN A 120 -9.14 -3.39 43.34
CA ASN A 120 -9.97 -4.45 43.94
C ASN A 120 -11.41 -4.00 44.17
N ILE A 121 -11.74 -2.70 44.08
CA ILE A 121 -13.13 -2.21 44.15
C ILE A 121 -13.99 -2.85 43.06
N PHE A 122 -13.43 -3.03 41.86
CA PHE A 122 -14.11 -3.74 40.76
C PHE A 122 -14.55 -5.16 41.18
N SER A 123 -13.66 -5.89 41.86
CA SER A 123 -13.91 -7.27 42.32
C SER A 123 -14.81 -7.35 43.54
N ASN A 124 -14.51 -6.55 44.57
CA ASN A 124 -15.09 -6.70 45.90
C ASN A 124 -16.44 -6.02 46.04
N ASN A 125 -16.69 -4.95 45.28
CA ASN A 125 -17.88 -4.12 45.40
C ASN A 125 -18.75 -4.26 44.16
N PHE A 126 -18.21 -3.95 42.97
CA PHE A 126 -18.99 -3.92 41.74
C PHE A 126 -19.44 -5.32 41.33
N LEU A 127 -18.53 -6.28 41.15
CA LEU A 127 -18.92 -7.64 40.79
C LEU A 127 -19.76 -8.35 41.87
N ALA A 128 -19.58 -8.00 43.15
CA ALA A 128 -20.41 -8.55 44.21
C ALA A 128 -21.89 -8.18 44.02
N GLN A 129 -22.18 -6.93 43.62
CA GLN A 129 -23.53 -6.48 43.25
C GLN A 129 -24.02 -7.21 41.99
N VAL A 130 -23.19 -7.31 40.96
CA VAL A 130 -23.53 -8.06 39.72
C VAL A 130 -23.90 -9.51 40.03
N PHE A 131 -23.14 -10.20 40.89
CA PHE A 131 -23.43 -11.59 41.24
C PHE A 131 -24.70 -11.77 42.07
N GLN A 132 -25.12 -10.77 42.84
CA GLN A 132 -26.41 -10.79 43.54
C GLN A 132 -27.57 -10.75 42.52
N GLU A 133 -27.49 -9.87 41.53
CA GLU A 133 -28.49 -9.77 40.46
C GLU A 133 -28.52 -11.01 39.56
N LEU A 134 -27.36 -11.63 39.30
CA LEU A 134 -27.28 -12.85 38.50
C LEU A 134 -27.85 -14.10 39.19
N GLY A 135 -28.12 -14.07 40.50
CA GLY A 135 -28.72 -15.18 41.25
C GLY A 135 -27.83 -16.42 41.27
N GLU A 136 -28.26 -17.53 40.67
CA GLU A 136 -27.47 -18.77 40.56
C GLU A 136 -26.57 -18.81 39.31
N ARG A 137 -26.74 -17.88 38.36
CA ARG A 137 -25.97 -17.86 37.10
C ARG A 137 -24.52 -17.45 37.34
N ASN A 138 -23.61 -18.02 36.55
CA ASN A 138 -22.20 -17.65 36.52
C ASN A 138 -21.93 -16.62 35.41
N LEU A 139 -21.02 -15.67 35.65
CA LEU A 139 -20.60 -14.68 34.66
C LEU A 139 -19.45 -15.23 33.80
N VAL A 140 -19.55 -15.11 32.48
CA VAL A 140 -18.53 -15.49 31.51
C VAL A 140 -18.15 -14.26 30.69
N LEU A 141 -16.91 -13.80 30.80
CA LEU A 141 -16.40 -12.72 29.95
C LEU A 141 -15.77 -13.31 28.69
N LEU A 142 -16.28 -12.90 27.53
CA LEU A 142 -15.77 -13.23 26.22
C LEU A 142 -14.82 -12.10 25.81
N LEU A 143 -13.52 -12.35 25.84
CA LEU A 143 -12.51 -11.30 25.63
C LEU A 143 -11.93 -11.42 24.21
N ASP A 144 -12.30 -10.52 23.31
CA ASP A 144 -11.78 -10.47 21.95
C ASP A 144 -10.48 -9.66 21.87
N GLU A 145 -9.64 -9.93 20.86
CA GLU A 145 -8.33 -9.26 20.63
C GLU A 145 -7.43 -9.22 21.89
N PHE A 146 -7.44 -10.31 22.68
CA PHE A 146 -6.76 -10.38 23.97
C PHE A 146 -5.23 -10.23 23.85
N ASP A 147 -4.67 -10.57 22.69
CA ASP A 147 -3.25 -10.43 22.37
C ASP A 147 -2.75 -8.99 22.34
N VAL A 148 -3.64 -8.02 22.12
CA VAL A 148 -3.31 -6.58 22.15
C VAL A 148 -2.76 -6.16 23.51
N VAL A 149 -3.18 -6.82 24.59
CA VAL A 149 -2.76 -6.53 25.97
C VAL A 149 -1.62 -7.46 26.42
N SER A 150 -1.30 -8.51 25.66
CA SER A 150 -0.22 -9.47 25.99
C SER A 150 1.07 -9.25 25.21
N SER A 151 1.07 -8.52 24.08
CA SER A 151 2.20 -8.46 23.15
C SER A 151 3.43 -7.65 23.61
N ASP A 152 3.38 -6.98 24.77
CA ASP A 152 4.54 -6.28 25.32
C ASP A 152 5.27 -7.15 26.35
N SER A 153 6.41 -7.72 25.93
CA SER A 153 7.30 -8.47 26.81
C SER A 153 7.85 -7.62 27.97
N GLU A 154 7.93 -6.30 27.81
CA GLU A 154 8.30 -5.38 28.90
C GLU A 154 7.16 -5.15 29.92
N ILE A 155 5.89 -5.26 29.49
CA ILE A 155 4.70 -5.11 30.36
C ILE A 155 4.46 -6.37 31.21
N LEU A 156 4.85 -7.55 30.72
CA LEU A 156 4.77 -8.80 31.48
C LEU A 156 5.58 -8.79 32.79
N HIS A 157 6.55 -7.87 32.93
CA HIS A 157 7.42 -7.75 34.10
C HIS A 157 7.02 -6.66 35.11
N GLN A 158 6.12 -5.74 34.77
CA GLN A 158 5.64 -4.71 35.71
C GLN A 158 4.52 -5.23 36.62
N GLY A 159 4.42 -4.68 37.84
CA GLY A 159 3.52 -5.14 38.91
C GLY A 159 2.02 -4.99 38.63
N ASP A 160 1.63 -4.20 37.62
CA ASP A 160 0.26 -3.71 37.39
C ASP A 160 -0.37 -4.17 36.06
N SER A 161 0.07 -5.28 35.48
CA SER A 161 -0.50 -5.75 34.21
C SER A 161 -1.92 -6.31 34.39
N PHE A 162 -2.84 -5.95 33.46
CA PHE A 162 -4.21 -6.47 33.41
C PHE A 162 -4.26 -8.01 33.47
N LEU A 163 -3.28 -8.68 32.86
CA LEU A 163 -3.12 -10.14 32.90
C LEU A 163 -2.90 -10.68 34.32
N ARG A 164 -2.01 -10.06 35.12
CA ARG A 164 -1.77 -10.45 36.51
C ARG A 164 -2.98 -10.16 37.40
N TYR A 165 -3.64 -9.01 37.18
CA TYR A 165 -4.90 -8.68 37.85
C TYR A 165 -5.95 -9.76 37.54
N LEU A 166 -6.17 -10.08 36.26
CA LEU A 166 -7.14 -11.07 35.80
C LEU A 166 -6.87 -12.46 36.40
N GLN A 167 -5.60 -12.88 36.48
CA GLN A 167 -5.21 -14.14 37.10
C GLN A 167 -5.53 -14.17 38.62
N SER A 168 -5.18 -13.11 39.34
CA SER A 168 -5.50 -12.96 40.77
C SER A 168 -7.02 -12.92 41.01
N PHE A 169 -7.72 -12.23 40.12
CA PHE A 169 -9.16 -12.01 40.15
C PHE A 169 -9.96 -13.30 39.95
N LEU A 170 -9.59 -14.11 38.95
CA LEU A 170 -10.21 -15.42 38.70
C LEU A 170 -10.07 -16.39 39.87
N ASN A 171 -8.93 -16.36 40.58
CA ASN A 171 -8.71 -17.21 41.75
C ASN A 171 -9.59 -16.83 42.95
N LYS A 172 -9.97 -15.55 43.07
CA LYS A 172 -10.82 -15.05 44.15
C LYS A 172 -12.32 -15.25 43.87
N GLN A 173 -12.74 -15.21 42.60
CA GLN A 173 -14.15 -15.19 42.22
C GLN A 173 -14.71 -16.55 41.78
N LYS A 174 -15.52 -17.17 42.65
CA LYS A 174 -16.13 -18.49 42.40
C LYS A 174 -17.14 -18.52 41.25
N LYS A 175 -17.74 -17.39 40.87
CA LYS A 175 -18.79 -17.31 39.83
C LYS A 175 -18.33 -16.64 38.53
N LEU A 176 -17.06 -16.25 38.42
CA LEU A 176 -16.47 -15.65 37.22
C LEU A 176 -15.76 -16.69 36.35
N PHE A 177 -15.91 -16.58 35.04
CA PHE A 177 -15.26 -17.38 34.01
C PHE A 177 -14.80 -16.46 32.88
N ILE A 178 -13.78 -16.85 32.13
CA ILE A 178 -13.33 -16.10 30.96
C ILE A 178 -13.07 -17.02 29.77
N ILE A 179 -13.30 -16.47 28.58
CA ILE A 179 -12.94 -17.05 27.30
C ILE A 179 -12.14 -15.99 26.52
N PRO A 180 -10.83 -15.88 26.75
CA PRO A 180 -9.99 -15.00 25.97
C PRO A 180 -9.70 -15.59 24.58
N VAL A 181 -9.63 -14.72 23.59
CA VAL A 181 -9.29 -15.10 22.22
C VAL A 181 -8.07 -14.35 21.73
N VAL A 182 -7.15 -15.11 21.13
CA VAL A 182 -5.90 -14.59 20.55
C VAL A 182 -5.91 -14.74 19.04
N GLY A 183 -5.64 -13.62 18.36
CA GLY A 183 -5.58 -13.53 16.90
C GLY A 183 -4.17 -13.53 16.30
N ARG A 184 -3.14 -13.29 17.12
CA ARG A 184 -1.73 -13.26 16.70
C ARG A 184 -1.02 -14.59 16.93
N PHE A 185 0.18 -14.68 16.35
CA PHE A 185 0.98 -15.86 16.07
C PHE A 185 1.02 -16.89 17.23
N LYS A 186 1.37 -18.14 16.91
CA LYS A 186 1.34 -19.27 17.86
C LYS A 186 2.11 -19.02 19.18
N ASP A 187 3.09 -18.12 19.17
CA ASP A 187 3.88 -17.73 20.34
C ASP A 187 3.01 -17.05 21.44
N ASP A 188 2.05 -16.21 21.06
CA ASP A 188 1.15 -15.53 22.01
C ASP A 188 0.26 -16.52 22.78
N LEU A 189 -0.16 -17.60 22.10
CA LEU A 189 -0.90 -18.68 22.74
C LEU A 189 -0.04 -19.39 23.81
N GLN A 190 1.26 -19.57 23.54
CA GLN A 190 2.16 -20.24 24.48
C GLN A 190 2.31 -19.42 25.77
N ASP A 191 2.46 -18.09 25.64
CA ASP A 191 2.53 -17.19 26.80
C ASP A 191 1.25 -17.26 27.66
N LEU A 192 0.08 -17.35 27.04
CA LEU A 192 -1.18 -17.52 27.76
C LEU A 192 -1.34 -18.90 28.40
N LEU A 193 -0.86 -19.96 27.76
CA LEU A 193 -0.85 -21.30 28.34
C LEU A 193 0.06 -21.37 29.57
N ASP A 194 1.17 -20.65 29.54
CA ASP A 194 2.10 -20.53 30.66
C ASP A 194 1.48 -19.73 31.82
N LEU A 195 0.71 -18.68 31.51
CA LEU A 195 -0.03 -17.86 32.47
C LEU A 195 -1.21 -18.62 33.10
N PHE A 196 -2.01 -19.31 32.28
CA PHE A 196 -3.22 -20.05 32.69
C PHE A 196 -2.98 -21.56 32.62
N LYS A 197 -2.08 -22.05 33.48
CA LYS A 197 -1.69 -23.47 33.52
C LYS A 197 -2.91 -24.40 33.55
N ASN A 198 -2.93 -25.37 32.62
CA ASN A 198 -4.00 -26.36 32.43
C ASN A 198 -5.34 -25.80 31.90
N ALA A 199 -5.37 -24.57 31.36
CA ALA A 199 -6.54 -24.08 30.66
C ALA A 199 -6.81 -24.94 29.41
N PRO A 200 -8.02 -25.52 29.25
CA PRO A 200 -8.40 -26.14 28.00
C PRO A 200 -8.36 -25.09 26.88
N TYR A 201 -7.79 -25.43 25.73
CA TYR A 201 -7.73 -24.56 24.57
C TYR A 201 -8.22 -25.25 23.30
N GLN A 202 -8.76 -24.48 22.37
CA GLN A 202 -9.17 -24.99 21.06
C GLN A 202 -8.92 -23.97 19.95
N LYS A 203 -8.40 -24.47 18.83
CA LYS A 203 -8.22 -23.70 17.59
C LYS A 203 -9.55 -23.47 16.87
N VAL A 204 -9.80 -22.25 16.44
CA VAL A 204 -10.82 -21.88 15.45
C VAL A 204 -10.18 -22.01 14.07
N ASP A 205 -10.37 -23.15 13.41
CA ASP A 205 -9.69 -23.49 12.15
C ASP A 205 -10.51 -23.15 10.90
N LEU A 206 -10.18 -23.65 9.70
CA LEU A 206 -11.06 -23.60 8.53
C LEU A 206 -12.37 -24.39 8.77
N LEU A 207 -13.41 -24.12 7.98
CA LEU A 207 -14.63 -24.94 8.02
C LEU A 207 -14.38 -26.28 7.32
N ASP A 208 -14.95 -27.34 7.88
CA ASP A 208 -15.06 -28.61 7.18
C ASP A 208 -15.93 -28.46 5.91
N GLU A 209 -15.77 -29.38 4.97
CA GLU A 209 -16.45 -29.33 3.67
C GLU A 209 -17.98 -29.21 3.80
N LEU A 210 -18.59 -29.90 4.76
CA LEU A 210 -20.04 -29.90 4.95
C LEU A 210 -20.52 -28.54 5.47
N SER A 211 -19.83 -27.98 6.46
CA SER A 211 -20.09 -26.64 6.99
C SER A 211 -19.85 -25.54 5.95
N ALA A 212 -18.76 -25.63 5.20
CA ALA A 212 -18.42 -24.70 4.13
C ALA A 212 -19.46 -24.74 3.00
N ARG A 213 -19.91 -25.93 2.61
CA ARG A 213 -21.02 -26.11 1.66
C ARG A 213 -22.29 -25.44 2.15
N ARG A 214 -22.65 -25.61 3.43
CA ARG A 214 -23.82 -24.94 4.01
C ARG A 214 -23.68 -23.42 3.96
N LEU A 215 -22.50 -22.88 4.28
CA LEU A 215 -22.22 -21.45 4.17
C LEU A 215 -22.33 -20.93 2.71
N ILE A 216 -21.97 -21.76 1.73
CA ILE A 216 -22.13 -21.42 0.31
C ILE A 216 -23.62 -21.42 -0.06
N THR A 217 -24.36 -22.48 0.23
CA THR A 217 -25.68 -22.70 -0.40
C THR A 217 -26.86 -22.15 0.42
N LYS A 218 -26.79 -22.19 1.76
CA LYS A 218 -27.95 -21.86 2.62
C LYS A 218 -28.32 -20.37 2.62
N PRO A 219 -27.38 -19.40 2.63
CA PRO A 219 -27.75 -17.99 2.64
C PRO A 219 -28.57 -17.56 1.41
N ALA A 220 -28.30 -18.14 0.25
CA ALA A 220 -29.03 -17.88 -0.99
C ALA A 220 -30.05 -18.97 -1.35
N GLN A 221 -30.45 -19.80 -0.38
CA GLN A 221 -31.44 -20.84 -0.59
C GLN A 221 -32.72 -20.24 -1.17
N ASP A 222 -33.29 -20.91 -2.19
CA ASP A 222 -34.48 -20.48 -2.93
C ASP A 222 -34.29 -19.20 -3.79
N ILE A 223 -33.07 -18.64 -3.84
CA ILE A 223 -32.72 -17.46 -4.63
C ILE A 223 -31.73 -17.80 -5.74
N LEU A 224 -30.70 -18.57 -5.43
CA LEU A 224 -29.58 -18.92 -6.32
C LEU A 224 -29.11 -20.35 -6.03
N GLU A 225 -29.11 -21.20 -7.06
CA GLU A 225 -28.64 -22.58 -6.98
C GLU A 225 -27.15 -22.67 -7.40
N TYR A 226 -26.39 -23.56 -6.78
CA TYR A 226 -24.98 -23.78 -7.10
C TYR A 226 -24.77 -25.19 -7.61
N GLU A 227 -24.13 -25.34 -8.77
CA GLU A 227 -23.71 -26.66 -9.26
C GLU A 227 -22.66 -27.28 -8.36
N GLU A 228 -22.61 -28.61 -8.32
CA GLU A 228 -21.64 -29.35 -7.50
C GLU A 228 -20.19 -28.98 -7.80
N ASP A 229 -19.85 -28.83 -9.08
CA ASP A 229 -18.49 -28.45 -9.48
C ASP A 229 -18.21 -26.96 -9.21
N ALA A 230 -19.23 -26.10 -9.16
CA ALA A 230 -19.08 -24.71 -8.72
C ALA A 230 -18.77 -24.65 -7.21
N ILE A 231 -19.46 -25.45 -6.39
CA ILE A 231 -19.17 -25.58 -4.96
C ILE A 231 -17.73 -26.07 -4.75
N LYS A 232 -17.29 -27.10 -5.49
CA LYS A 232 -15.90 -27.57 -5.44
C LYS A 232 -14.91 -26.48 -5.82
N ALA A 233 -15.19 -25.68 -6.86
CA ALA A 233 -14.33 -24.58 -7.26
C ALA A 233 -14.22 -23.50 -6.16
N ILE A 234 -15.33 -23.14 -5.52
CA ILE A 234 -15.34 -22.18 -4.38
C ILE A 234 -14.53 -22.74 -3.21
N LEU A 235 -14.69 -24.02 -2.89
CA LEU A 235 -13.94 -24.70 -1.83
C LEU A 235 -12.45 -24.77 -2.16
N GLN A 236 -12.08 -25.06 -3.40
CA GLN A 236 -10.69 -25.07 -3.84
C GLN A 236 -10.03 -23.68 -3.70
N LEU A 237 -10.75 -22.61 -4.07
CA LEU A 237 -10.27 -21.23 -3.92
C LEU A 237 -10.12 -20.82 -2.46
N SER A 238 -11.12 -21.15 -1.63
CA SER A 238 -11.21 -20.66 -0.25
C SER A 238 -10.58 -21.56 0.80
N ALA A 239 -10.33 -22.84 0.48
CA ALA A 239 -9.95 -23.89 1.42
C ALA A 239 -10.88 -24.02 2.65
N GLY A 240 -12.15 -23.60 2.54
CA GLY A 240 -13.07 -23.58 3.69
C GLY A 240 -12.97 -22.32 4.56
N HIS A 241 -12.21 -21.30 4.15
CA HIS A 241 -12.06 -20.05 4.90
C HIS A 241 -13.35 -19.22 4.86
N PRO A 242 -14.05 -18.99 6.01
CA PRO A 242 -15.40 -18.41 6.02
C PRO A 242 -15.49 -17.03 5.34
N TYR A 243 -14.52 -16.15 5.64
CA TYR A 243 -14.48 -14.81 5.06
C TYR A 243 -14.27 -14.84 3.53
N LEU A 244 -13.47 -15.76 3.01
CA LEU A 244 -13.19 -15.85 1.58
C LEU A 244 -14.34 -16.52 0.84
N ILE A 245 -15.00 -17.52 1.46
CA ILE A 245 -16.27 -18.06 0.96
C ILE A 245 -17.29 -16.95 0.83
N GLN A 246 -17.50 -16.17 1.90
CA GLN A 246 -18.43 -15.03 1.89
C GLN A 246 -18.06 -14.01 0.80
N ALA A 247 -16.78 -13.67 0.63
CA ALA A 247 -16.34 -12.75 -0.42
C ALA A 247 -16.59 -13.29 -1.84
N ILE A 248 -16.26 -14.55 -2.10
CA ILE A 248 -16.53 -15.21 -3.37
C ILE A 248 -18.04 -15.24 -3.65
N CYS A 249 -18.84 -15.75 -2.72
CA CYS A 249 -20.28 -15.87 -2.87
C CYS A 249 -20.98 -14.52 -2.98
N PHE A 250 -20.49 -13.49 -2.29
CA PHE A 250 -21.01 -12.13 -2.42
C PHE A 250 -20.88 -11.61 -3.86
N ASN A 251 -19.72 -11.80 -4.49
CA ASN A 251 -19.49 -11.37 -5.87
C ASN A 251 -20.27 -12.25 -6.86
N LEU A 252 -20.35 -13.57 -6.62
CA LEU A 252 -21.19 -14.48 -7.42
C LEU A 252 -22.65 -14.06 -7.39
N PHE A 253 -23.18 -13.71 -6.22
CA PHE A 253 -24.55 -13.27 -6.08
C PHE A 253 -24.82 -11.96 -6.83
N ILE A 254 -23.87 -11.01 -6.78
CA ILE A 254 -23.97 -9.76 -7.56
C ILE A 254 -23.98 -10.08 -9.05
N GLN A 255 -23.04 -10.90 -9.54
CA GLN A 255 -22.97 -11.27 -10.96
C GLN A 255 -24.23 -12.00 -11.42
N ALA A 256 -24.69 -13.00 -10.67
CA ALA A 256 -25.91 -13.73 -11.00
C ALA A 256 -27.15 -12.83 -11.00
N THR A 257 -27.21 -11.84 -10.10
CA THR A 257 -28.30 -10.84 -10.08
C THR A 257 -28.26 -9.94 -11.31
N ILE A 258 -27.07 -9.50 -11.74
CA ILE A 258 -26.88 -8.66 -12.94
C ILE A 258 -27.21 -9.43 -14.22
N GLU A 259 -26.80 -10.70 -14.29
CA GLU A 259 -26.99 -11.56 -15.46
C GLU A 259 -28.35 -12.28 -15.47
N GLU A 260 -29.21 -12.01 -14.48
CA GLU A 260 -30.50 -12.69 -14.27
C GLU A 260 -30.40 -14.23 -14.24
N LYS A 261 -29.27 -14.75 -13.74
CA LYS A 261 -29.03 -16.19 -13.59
C LYS A 261 -29.63 -16.73 -12.30
N SER A 262 -30.22 -17.92 -12.38
CA SER A 262 -30.70 -18.69 -11.23
C SER A 262 -29.71 -19.76 -10.75
N THR A 263 -28.64 -20.01 -11.50
CA THR A 263 -27.69 -21.11 -11.26
C THR A 263 -26.26 -20.62 -11.44
N VAL A 264 -25.36 -21.03 -10.54
CA VAL A 264 -23.93 -20.74 -10.57
C VAL A 264 -23.16 -21.98 -11.06
N THR A 265 -22.36 -21.78 -12.09
CA THR A 265 -21.50 -22.77 -12.75
C THR A 265 -20.03 -22.60 -12.34
N PRO A 266 -19.15 -23.59 -12.61
CA PRO A 266 -17.71 -23.42 -12.39
C PRO A 266 -17.09 -22.25 -13.17
N SER A 267 -17.63 -21.95 -14.36
CA SER A 267 -17.17 -20.80 -15.16
C SER A 267 -17.44 -19.49 -14.44
N ASP A 268 -18.63 -19.33 -13.86
CA ASP A 268 -18.98 -18.13 -13.11
C ASP A 268 -18.03 -17.92 -11.91
N VAL A 269 -17.62 -19.02 -11.25
CA VAL A 269 -16.64 -18.98 -10.14
C VAL A 269 -15.27 -18.53 -10.64
N GLN A 270 -14.84 -18.95 -11.83
CA GLN A 270 -13.57 -18.52 -12.39
C GLN A 270 -13.60 -17.04 -12.84
N ASP A 271 -14.74 -16.57 -13.36
CA ASP A 271 -14.92 -15.20 -13.86
C ASP A 271 -14.90 -14.13 -12.74
N ILE A 272 -15.24 -14.52 -11.50
CA ILE A 272 -15.25 -13.61 -10.34
C ILE A 272 -13.93 -13.55 -9.57
N VAL A 273 -12.94 -14.40 -9.86
CA VAL A 273 -11.76 -14.56 -8.97
C VAL A 273 -11.08 -13.22 -8.72
N ASP A 274 -10.90 -12.43 -9.76
CA ASP A 274 -10.25 -11.12 -9.67
C ASP A 274 -11.06 -10.14 -8.82
N LYS A 275 -12.38 -10.06 -9.03
CA LYS A 275 -13.29 -9.23 -8.23
C LYS A 275 -13.36 -9.69 -6.77
N ALA A 276 -13.33 -11.00 -6.54
CA ALA A 276 -13.31 -11.58 -5.21
C ALA A 276 -12.03 -11.16 -4.47
N ILE A 277 -10.86 -11.24 -5.12
CA ILE A 277 -9.60 -10.73 -4.57
C ILE A 277 -9.69 -9.23 -4.27
N GLU A 278 -10.20 -8.41 -5.20
CA GLU A 278 -10.36 -6.96 -5.00
C GLU A 278 -11.27 -6.65 -3.79
N SER A 279 -12.44 -7.27 -3.72
CA SER A 279 -13.40 -7.06 -2.63
C SER A 279 -12.89 -7.58 -1.29
N ALA A 280 -12.04 -8.62 -1.31
CA ALA A 280 -11.43 -9.22 -0.12
C ALA A 280 -10.12 -8.54 0.27
N THR A 281 -9.63 -7.54 -0.46
CA THR A 281 -8.31 -6.91 -0.24
C THR A 281 -8.08 -6.57 1.23
N GLY A 282 -9.04 -5.90 1.88
CA GLY A 282 -8.91 -5.51 3.30
C GLY A 282 -8.80 -6.68 4.29
N GLY A 283 -9.23 -7.89 3.92
CA GLY A 283 -8.98 -9.11 4.69
C GLY A 283 -7.74 -9.87 4.23
N LEU A 284 -7.43 -9.83 2.93
CA LEU A 284 -6.25 -10.47 2.34
C LEU A 284 -4.95 -9.81 2.77
N THR A 285 -4.91 -8.48 2.93
CA THR A 285 -3.69 -7.76 3.39
C THR A 285 -3.18 -8.31 4.72
N TRP A 286 -4.04 -8.85 5.58
CA TRP A 286 -3.60 -9.45 6.85
C TRP A 286 -2.73 -10.71 6.68
N PHE A 287 -2.86 -11.45 5.56
CA PHE A 287 -1.94 -12.56 5.27
C PHE A 287 -0.50 -12.07 5.00
N TRP A 288 -0.30 -10.77 4.87
CA TRP A 288 0.98 -10.14 4.55
C TRP A 288 1.45 -9.17 5.63
N ASP A 289 0.54 -8.40 6.21
CA ASP A 289 0.83 -7.47 7.29
C ASP A 289 1.25 -8.24 8.55
N GLY A 290 2.30 -7.76 9.22
CA GLY A 290 2.90 -8.44 10.37
C GLY A 290 3.95 -9.50 10.01
N LEU A 291 4.04 -9.94 8.74
CA LEU A 291 5.16 -10.79 8.31
C LEU A 291 6.46 -9.99 8.24
N SER A 292 7.55 -10.59 8.71
CA SER A 292 8.92 -10.09 8.51
C SER A 292 9.29 -10.06 7.03
N ILE A 293 10.35 -9.32 6.69
CA ILE A 293 10.87 -9.25 5.31
C ILE A 293 11.18 -10.67 4.78
N SER A 294 11.84 -11.50 5.60
CA SER A 294 12.18 -12.88 5.26
C SER A 294 10.94 -13.74 5.00
N GLU A 295 9.91 -13.64 5.83
CA GLU A 295 8.62 -14.34 5.64
C GLU A 295 7.91 -13.89 4.37
N LYS A 296 7.87 -12.58 4.10
CA LYS A 296 7.27 -12.04 2.87
C LYS A 296 7.92 -12.61 1.61
N VAL A 297 9.25 -12.62 1.57
CA VAL A 297 10.02 -13.13 0.42
C VAL A 297 9.78 -14.63 0.22
N VAL A 298 9.85 -15.41 1.30
CA VAL A 298 9.61 -16.86 1.23
C VAL A 298 8.17 -17.16 0.83
N PHE A 299 7.19 -16.40 1.33
CA PHE A 299 5.79 -16.62 1.01
C PHE A 299 5.49 -16.34 -0.47
N SER A 300 6.03 -15.23 -1.01
CA SER A 300 5.98 -14.95 -2.45
C SER A 300 6.72 -16.01 -3.27
N ALA A 301 7.87 -16.50 -2.81
CA ALA A 301 8.63 -17.54 -3.51
C ALA A 301 7.86 -18.86 -3.60
N ILE A 302 7.19 -19.26 -2.53
CA ILE A 302 6.34 -20.46 -2.50
C ILE A 302 5.13 -20.28 -3.43
N ALA A 303 4.47 -19.12 -3.38
CA ALA A 303 3.33 -18.82 -4.24
C ALA A 303 3.70 -18.87 -5.74
N GLU A 304 4.87 -18.32 -6.08
CA GLU A 304 5.43 -18.34 -7.44
C GLU A 304 5.84 -19.76 -7.87
N ALA A 305 6.58 -20.50 -7.05
CA ALA A 305 6.96 -21.88 -7.32
C ALA A 305 5.72 -22.78 -7.54
N GLN A 306 4.66 -22.54 -6.76
CA GLN A 306 3.39 -23.23 -6.92
C GLN A 306 2.69 -22.85 -8.21
N GLN A 307 2.69 -21.57 -8.61
CA GLN A 307 2.16 -21.12 -9.90
C GLN A 307 2.90 -21.76 -11.07
N ILE A 308 4.24 -21.78 -11.04
CA ILE A 308 5.08 -22.41 -12.07
C ILE A 308 4.76 -23.90 -12.22
N ALA A 309 4.62 -24.61 -11.10
CA ALA A 309 4.28 -26.04 -11.14
C ALA A 309 2.88 -26.28 -11.73
N ILE A 310 1.90 -25.42 -11.42
CA ILE A 310 0.55 -25.50 -12.02
C ILE A 310 0.62 -25.29 -13.54
N GLU A 311 1.34 -24.26 -14.00
CA GLU A 311 1.50 -23.95 -15.42
C GLU A 311 2.23 -25.04 -16.21
N GLN A 312 3.22 -25.68 -15.57
CA GLN A 312 3.99 -26.78 -16.16
C GLN A 312 3.34 -28.16 -15.95
N ASN A 313 2.14 -28.20 -15.36
CA ASN A 313 1.42 -29.43 -15.02
C ASN A 313 2.25 -30.42 -14.19
N GLN A 314 3.06 -29.88 -13.26
CA GLN A 314 3.87 -30.66 -12.34
C GLN A 314 3.11 -30.98 -11.05
N PRO A 315 3.26 -32.20 -10.51
CA PRO A 315 2.50 -32.65 -9.34
C PRO A 315 2.94 -31.96 -8.04
N PHE A 316 4.14 -31.38 -7.98
CA PHE A 316 4.68 -30.72 -6.80
C PHE A 316 5.46 -29.46 -7.17
N PRO A 317 5.31 -28.36 -6.42
CA PRO A 317 6.18 -27.20 -6.54
C PRO A 317 7.63 -27.57 -6.26
N GLU A 318 8.54 -26.92 -6.99
CA GLU A 318 9.97 -27.03 -6.72
C GLU A 318 10.32 -26.49 -5.31
N ASP A 319 11.56 -26.70 -4.90
CA ASP A 319 12.06 -26.09 -3.67
C ASP A 319 12.06 -24.55 -3.81
N PRO A 320 11.33 -23.79 -2.96
CA PRO A 320 11.30 -22.33 -3.03
C PRO A 320 12.70 -21.72 -2.87
N PHE A 321 13.62 -22.38 -2.15
CA PHE A 321 14.99 -21.92 -2.03
C PHE A 321 15.83 -22.19 -3.29
N ALA A 322 15.45 -23.17 -4.12
CA ALA A 322 16.03 -23.34 -5.44
C ALA A 322 15.59 -22.19 -6.37
N LEU A 323 14.31 -21.81 -6.32
CA LEU A 323 13.79 -20.65 -7.06
C LEU A 323 14.51 -19.35 -6.63
N LEU A 324 14.62 -19.09 -5.32
CA LEU A 324 15.33 -17.94 -4.78
C LEU A 324 16.80 -17.88 -5.24
N ARG A 325 17.52 -19.01 -5.24
CA ARG A 325 18.90 -19.08 -5.75
C ARG A 325 18.98 -18.71 -7.23
N ARG A 326 18.03 -19.16 -8.05
CA ARG A 326 17.99 -18.79 -9.48
C ARG A 326 17.68 -17.31 -9.69
N SER A 327 16.96 -16.69 -8.77
CA SER A 327 16.73 -15.24 -8.71
C SER A 327 17.87 -14.46 -8.06
N GLY A 328 19.02 -15.10 -7.79
CA GLY A 328 20.23 -14.46 -7.24
C GLY A 328 20.17 -14.16 -5.74
N VAL A 329 19.20 -14.70 -5.01
CA VAL A 329 19.11 -14.60 -3.55
C VAL A 329 19.93 -15.71 -2.90
N ILE A 330 20.69 -15.36 -1.86
CA ILE A 330 21.37 -16.32 -1.00
C ILE A 330 20.44 -16.69 0.17
N PRO A 331 20.04 -17.96 0.31
CA PRO A 331 19.23 -18.40 1.45
C PRO A 331 20.02 -18.26 2.76
N THR A 332 19.57 -17.36 3.63
CA THR A 332 20.10 -17.19 4.99
C THR A 332 19.32 -18.04 5.99
N ASP A 333 19.84 -18.19 7.21
CA ASP A 333 19.13 -18.88 8.29
C ASP A 333 17.77 -18.25 8.59
N ASP A 334 17.63 -16.93 8.45
CA ASP A 334 16.37 -16.23 8.65
C ASP A 334 15.34 -16.56 7.57
N LEU A 335 15.77 -16.74 6.31
CA LEU A 335 14.90 -17.22 5.23
C LEU A 335 14.47 -18.68 5.45
N LEU A 336 15.37 -19.53 5.97
CA LEU A 336 15.04 -20.91 6.30
C LEU A 336 14.03 -20.99 7.47
N LYS A 337 14.24 -20.19 8.53
CA LYS A 337 13.31 -20.08 9.67
C LYS A 337 11.96 -19.50 9.25
N ALA A 338 11.93 -18.56 8.30
CA ALA A 338 10.71 -17.97 7.79
C ALA A 338 9.75 -19.02 7.20
N ALA A 339 10.24 -19.99 6.42
CA ALA A 339 9.40 -21.08 5.90
C ALA A 339 8.77 -21.92 7.01
N GLN A 340 9.54 -22.18 8.08
CA GLN A 340 9.06 -22.92 9.25
C GLN A 340 7.99 -22.12 9.99
N LYS A 341 8.20 -20.83 10.22
CA LYS A 341 7.21 -19.94 10.85
C LYS A 341 5.91 -19.86 10.06
N LEU A 342 5.98 -19.70 8.74
CA LEU A 342 4.80 -19.66 7.89
C LEU A 342 3.98 -20.97 7.97
N THR A 343 4.65 -22.11 8.09
CA THR A 343 3.99 -23.41 8.26
C THR A 343 3.39 -23.56 9.67
N LEU A 344 4.14 -23.17 10.71
CA LEU A 344 3.67 -23.18 12.10
C LEU A 344 2.43 -22.29 12.31
N ASN A 345 2.32 -21.23 11.51
CA ASN A 345 1.20 -20.28 11.51
C ASN A 345 0.10 -20.64 10.50
N ASP A 346 0.10 -21.85 9.94
CA ASP A 346 -0.95 -22.38 9.05
C ASP A 346 -1.14 -21.59 7.73
N PHE A 347 -0.14 -20.83 7.28
CA PHE A 347 -0.17 -20.19 5.96
C PHE A 347 0.18 -21.17 4.84
N LEU A 348 0.99 -22.19 5.18
CA LEU A 348 1.44 -23.24 4.27
C LEU A 348 0.82 -24.58 4.64
N ASP A 349 0.81 -25.50 3.69
CA ASP A 349 0.47 -26.90 3.97
C ASP A 349 1.65 -27.64 4.65
N ASP A 350 1.42 -28.89 5.06
CA ASP A 350 2.42 -29.72 5.74
C ASP A 350 3.65 -30.01 4.88
N THR A 351 3.59 -29.76 3.56
CA THR A 351 4.74 -29.92 2.65
C THR A 351 5.69 -28.73 2.71
N HIS A 352 5.30 -27.62 3.36
CA HIS A 352 6.03 -26.35 3.41
C HIS A 352 6.26 -25.71 2.02
N ARG A 353 5.56 -26.20 0.98
CA ARG A 353 5.79 -25.82 -0.43
C ARG A 353 4.53 -25.34 -1.13
N ARG A 354 3.41 -25.29 -0.43
CA ARG A 354 2.16 -24.76 -0.99
C ARG A 354 1.53 -23.79 -0.03
N VAL A 355 1.03 -22.70 -0.58
CA VAL A 355 0.11 -21.83 0.12
C VAL A 355 -1.20 -22.59 0.32
N LYS A 356 -1.65 -22.67 1.57
CA LYS A 356 -2.81 -23.49 1.98
C LYS A 356 -4.12 -23.03 1.32
N ILE A 357 -4.25 -21.72 1.08
CA ILE A 357 -5.43 -21.08 0.52
C ILE A 357 -5.11 -20.59 -0.90
N GLU A 358 -5.76 -21.17 -1.91
CA GLU A 358 -5.50 -20.87 -3.32
C GLU A 358 -5.79 -19.40 -3.68
N LEU A 359 -6.83 -18.79 -3.11
CA LEU A 359 -7.12 -17.37 -3.36
C LEU A 359 -6.03 -16.45 -2.81
N VAL A 360 -5.40 -16.81 -1.68
CA VAL A 360 -4.25 -16.08 -1.10
C VAL A 360 -3.04 -16.25 -2.02
N ARG A 361 -2.78 -17.45 -2.54
CA ARG A 361 -1.71 -17.69 -3.52
C ARG A 361 -1.86 -16.82 -4.77
N ARG A 362 -3.06 -16.77 -5.36
CA ARG A 362 -3.36 -15.92 -6.54
C ARG A 362 -3.18 -14.44 -6.22
N TRP A 363 -3.60 -14.03 -5.03
CA TRP A 363 -3.39 -12.66 -4.55
C TRP A 363 -1.90 -12.32 -4.38
N LEU A 364 -1.09 -13.21 -3.79
CA LEU A 364 0.36 -13.01 -3.63
C LEU A 364 1.06 -12.86 -4.98
N VAL A 365 0.80 -13.75 -5.94
CA VAL A 365 1.41 -13.67 -7.28
C VAL A 365 1.07 -12.35 -7.97
N ARG A 366 -0.15 -11.83 -7.73
CA ARG A 366 -0.62 -10.60 -8.36
C ARG A 366 -0.07 -9.32 -7.72
N TYR A 367 -0.14 -9.20 -6.40
CA TYR A 367 0.14 -7.94 -5.69
C TYR A 367 1.47 -7.94 -4.94
N HIS A 368 2.06 -9.12 -4.75
CA HIS A 368 3.33 -9.31 -4.08
C HIS A 368 4.25 -10.23 -4.91
N PRO A 369 4.49 -9.91 -6.20
CA PRO A 369 5.29 -10.75 -7.07
C PRO A 369 6.69 -10.94 -6.50
N LEU A 370 7.26 -12.12 -6.72
CA LEU A 370 8.55 -12.49 -6.15
C LEU A 370 9.66 -11.51 -6.53
N GLN A 371 9.71 -11.10 -7.81
CA GLN A 371 10.75 -10.20 -8.32
C GLN A 371 10.80 -8.86 -7.58
N GLU A 372 9.65 -8.27 -7.26
CA GLU A 372 9.59 -7.02 -6.50
C GLU A 372 9.87 -7.24 -5.01
N THR A 373 9.39 -8.38 -4.47
CA THR A 373 9.49 -8.67 -3.04
C THR A 373 10.94 -8.95 -2.62
N ILE A 374 11.75 -9.58 -3.48
CA ILE A 374 13.16 -9.89 -3.21
C ILE A 374 13.95 -8.64 -2.83
N TRP A 375 13.71 -7.50 -3.49
CA TRP A 375 14.40 -6.23 -3.23
C TRP A 375 14.29 -5.75 -1.78
N LYS A 376 13.24 -6.17 -1.06
CA LYS A 376 13.08 -5.83 0.36
C LYS A 376 14.18 -6.41 1.25
N LEU A 377 14.85 -7.49 0.83
CA LEU A 377 15.95 -8.09 1.60
C LEU A 377 17.12 -7.12 1.82
N GLU A 378 17.26 -6.13 0.95
CA GLU A 378 18.31 -5.11 1.06
C GLU A 378 18.16 -4.24 2.30
N GLU A 379 16.94 -4.09 2.81
CA GLU A 379 16.64 -3.27 3.99
C GLU A 379 17.04 -3.95 5.33
N ILE A 380 17.43 -5.23 5.31
CA ILE A 380 17.87 -5.94 6.51
C ILE A 380 19.24 -5.39 6.96
N GLY A 381 19.31 -4.95 8.22
CA GLY A 381 20.55 -4.42 8.81
C GLY A 381 20.92 -3.01 8.35
N LYS A 382 19.96 -2.26 7.76
CA LYS A 382 20.19 -0.97 7.11
C LYS A 382 20.99 0.04 7.93
N GLU A 383 20.73 0.17 9.23
CA GLU A 383 21.45 1.14 10.07
C GLU A 383 22.95 0.85 10.14
N GLU A 384 23.33 -0.41 10.38
CA GLU A 384 24.72 -0.82 10.47
C GLU A 384 25.41 -0.77 9.10
N ILE A 385 24.67 -1.14 8.04
CA ILE A 385 25.15 -1.05 6.66
C ILE A 385 25.42 0.40 6.25
N ASN A 386 24.50 1.34 6.53
CA ASN A 386 24.67 2.77 6.20
C ASN A 386 25.94 3.34 6.83
N LYS A 387 26.29 2.91 8.05
CA LYS A 387 27.53 3.32 8.71
C LYS A 387 28.77 2.82 7.94
N LEU A 388 28.79 1.54 7.59
CA LEU A 388 29.89 0.95 6.81
C LEU A 388 29.99 1.55 5.41
N GLU A 389 28.87 1.86 4.76
CA GLU A 389 28.86 2.55 3.47
C GLU A 389 29.49 3.94 3.57
N GLY A 390 29.16 4.69 4.63
CA GLY A 390 29.79 5.98 4.93
C GLY A 390 31.31 5.86 5.07
N GLU A 391 31.79 4.85 5.80
CA GLU A 391 33.22 4.55 5.95
C GLU A 391 33.87 4.19 4.59
N ALA A 392 33.23 3.32 3.81
CA ALA A 392 33.71 2.88 2.50
C ALA A 392 33.86 4.06 1.52
N ILE A 393 32.91 5.00 1.52
CA ILE A 393 32.94 6.21 0.69
C ILE A 393 34.11 7.12 1.08
N GLN A 394 34.43 7.26 2.36
CA GLN A 394 35.59 8.06 2.79
C GLN A 394 36.91 7.40 2.38
N LEU A 395 37.03 6.09 2.58
CA LEU A 395 38.22 5.32 2.17
C LEU A 395 38.44 5.37 0.65
N HIS A 396 37.35 5.38 -0.12
CA HIS A 396 37.42 5.52 -1.57
C HIS A 396 38.01 6.88 -1.98
N LYS A 397 37.60 7.97 -1.31
CA LYS A 397 38.13 9.32 -1.57
C LYS A 397 39.61 9.47 -1.23
N THR A 398 40.11 8.74 -0.24
CA THR A 398 41.52 8.75 0.15
C THR A 398 42.39 7.80 -0.68
N GLY A 399 41.78 7.05 -1.62
CA GLY A 399 42.49 6.17 -2.55
C GLY A 399 42.88 4.80 -1.97
N ASN A 400 42.36 4.42 -0.80
CA ASN A 400 42.71 3.16 -0.15
C ASN A 400 41.83 1.99 -0.65
N LEU A 401 42.15 1.48 -1.84
CA LEU A 401 41.31 0.55 -2.57
C LEU A 401 41.05 -0.79 -1.85
N GLN A 402 42.05 -1.34 -1.14
CA GLN A 402 41.89 -2.61 -0.43
C GLN A 402 40.98 -2.47 0.79
N GLU A 403 41.15 -1.40 1.58
CA GLU A 403 40.28 -1.14 2.75
C GLU A 403 38.84 -0.83 2.31
N THR A 404 38.65 -0.16 1.16
CA THR A 404 37.32 0.02 0.55
C THR A 404 36.66 -1.32 0.20
N ILE A 405 37.41 -2.24 -0.43
CA ILE A 405 36.92 -3.60 -0.75
C ILE A 405 36.55 -4.34 0.53
N ASP A 406 37.41 -4.30 1.55
CA ASP A 406 37.17 -4.99 2.83
C ASP A 406 35.91 -4.46 3.53
N CYS A 407 35.63 -3.15 3.42
CA CYS A 407 34.41 -2.55 3.95
C CYS A 407 33.15 -3.06 3.23
N TYR A 408 33.15 -3.09 1.89
CA TYR A 408 32.04 -3.65 1.13
C TYR A 408 31.85 -5.16 1.34
N VAL A 409 32.93 -5.91 1.57
CA VAL A 409 32.86 -7.32 1.97
C VAL A 409 32.20 -7.47 3.35
N LYS A 410 32.51 -6.59 4.32
CA LYS A 410 31.82 -6.59 5.62
C LYS A 410 30.32 -6.34 5.47
N ILE A 411 29.91 -5.42 4.60
CA ILE A 411 28.49 -5.18 4.30
C ILE A 411 27.82 -6.46 3.80
N LEU A 412 28.42 -7.17 2.83
CA LEU A 412 27.86 -8.43 2.33
C LEU A 412 27.92 -9.59 3.33
N ASN A 413 28.84 -9.55 4.30
CA ASN A 413 28.85 -10.53 5.39
C ASN A 413 27.70 -10.29 6.39
N LEU A 414 27.34 -9.02 6.63
CA LEU A 414 26.18 -8.65 7.46
C LEU A 414 24.87 -8.97 6.75
N ASN A 415 24.74 -8.55 5.49
CA ASN A 415 23.60 -8.85 4.66
C ASN A 415 24.06 -9.36 3.28
N PRO A 416 24.10 -10.69 3.09
CA PRO A 416 24.50 -11.26 1.81
C PRO A 416 23.53 -10.91 0.68
N ASN A 417 22.31 -10.45 0.98
CA ASN A 417 21.31 -10.01 0.01
C ASN A 417 21.20 -8.48 -0.11
N HIS A 418 22.26 -7.73 0.24
CA HIS A 418 22.36 -6.29 -0.02
C HIS A 418 22.80 -6.03 -1.47
N PHE A 419 21.84 -5.86 -2.37
CA PHE A 419 22.06 -5.94 -3.81
C PHE A 419 22.86 -4.77 -4.39
N SER A 420 22.69 -3.55 -3.87
CA SER A 420 23.45 -2.37 -4.33
C SER A 420 24.95 -2.54 -4.12
N THR A 421 25.36 -3.16 -3.01
CA THR A 421 26.78 -3.42 -2.72
C THR A 421 27.40 -4.41 -3.69
N LEU A 422 26.63 -5.34 -4.26
CA LEU A 422 27.16 -6.31 -5.23
C LEU A 422 27.80 -5.60 -6.43
N LEU A 423 27.12 -4.59 -6.98
CA LEU A 423 27.58 -3.88 -8.16
C LEU A 423 28.83 -3.05 -7.86
N VAL A 424 28.83 -2.35 -6.72
CA VAL A 424 29.95 -1.50 -6.33
C VAL A 424 31.18 -2.36 -6.02
N LEU A 425 31.01 -3.45 -5.28
CA LEU A 425 32.10 -4.38 -4.96
C LEU A 425 32.63 -5.09 -6.21
N ALA A 426 31.76 -5.48 -7.14
CA ALA A 426 32.18 -6.10 -8.41
C ALA A 426 33.08 -5.16 -9.22
N GLU A 427 32.74 -3.87 -9.28
CA GLU A 427 33.55 -2.85 -9.93
C GLU A 427 34.91 -2.68 -9.23
N ARG A 428 34.92 -2.62 -7.89
CA ARG A 428 36.19 -2.54 -7.14
C ARG A 428 37.08 -3.76 -7.36
N TYR A 429 36.49 -4.96 -7.49
CA TYR A 429 37.26 -6.16 -7.83
C TYR A 429 37.81 -6.13 -9.26
N LEU A 430 37.10 -5.52 -10.23
CA LEU A 430 37.65 -5.29 -11.57
C LEU A 430 38.86 -4.35 -11.52
N ASP A 431 38.81 -3.28 -10.72
CA ASP A 431 39.91 -2.31 -10.58
C ASP A 431 41.21 -2.99 -10.11
N VAL A 432 41.12 -3.90 -9.13
CA VAL A 432 42.27 -4.69 -8.64
C VAL A 432 42.55 -5.94 -9.50
N ARG A 433 41.90 -6.09 -10.66
CA ARG A 433 42.03 -7.23 -11.58
C ARG A 433 41.70 -8.59 -10.97
N ASN A 434 40.84 -8.61 -9.95
CA ASN A 434 40.26 -9.84 -9.41
C ASN A 434 39.00 -10.20 -10.20
N PHE A 435 39.21 -10.67 -11.43
CA PHE A 435 38.13 -10.91 -12.38
C PHE A 435 37.16 -12.02 -11.96
N GLU A 436 37.64 -13.04 -11.25
CA GLU A 436 36.79 -14.16 -10.80
C GLU A 436 35.70 -13.67 -9.84
N LYS A 437 36.08 -12.94 -8.78
CA LYS A 437 35.12 -12.37 -7.82
C LYS A 437 34.22 -11.32 -8.45
N ALA A 438 34.75 -10.49 -9.34
CA ALA A 438 33.95 -9.51 -10.07
C ALA A 438 32.84 -10.19 -10.90
N LEU A 439 33.19 -11.24 -11.65
CA LEU A 439 32.24 -11.98 -12.47
C LEU A 439 31.20 -12.73 -11.64
N GLU A 440 31.58 -13.29 -10.49
CA GLU A 440 30.64 -13.91 -9.55
C GLU A 440 29.56 -12.92 -9.12
N LEU A 441 29.95 -11.72 -8.69
CA LEU A 441 29.02 -10.69 -8.24
C LEU A 441 28.16 -10.12 -9.38
N TYR A 442 28.73 -9.85 -10.56
CA TYR A 442 27.94 -9.41 -11.71
C TYR A 442 26.98 -10.48 -12.21
N GLN A 443 27.37 -11.75 -12.16
CA GLN A 443 26.49 -12.86 -12.53
C GLN A 443 25.28 -12.92 -11.59
N ARG A 444 25.51 -12.74 -10.29
CA ARG A 444 24.45 -12.69 -9.29
C ARG A 444 23.56 -11.47 -9.46
N ALA A 445 24.13 -10.29 -9.71
CA ALA A 445 23.37 -9.07 -10.01
C ALA A 445 22.50 -9.22 -11.28
N TYR A 446 22.98 -9.97 -12.29
CA TYR A 446 22.22 -10.32 -13.48
C TYR A 446 21.05 -11.29 -13.20
N GLN A 447 21.20 -12.21 -12.25
CA GLN A 447 20.10 -13.10 -11.84
C GLN A 447 18.98 -12.36 -11.11
N ILE A 448 19.31 -11.30 -10.36
CA ILE A 448 18.35 -10.45 -9.66
C ILE A 448 17.62 -9.55 -10.64
N ASP A 449 18.35 -8.89 -11.54
CA ASP A 449 17.81 -8.00 -12.55
C ASP A 449 18.58 -8.13 -13.85
N SER A 450 18.06 -9.01 -14.71
CA SER A 450 18.67 -9.27 -16.01
C SER A 450 18.60 -8.06 -16.93
N THR A 451 17.59 -7.21 -16.79
CA THR A 451 17.35 -6.08 -17.69
C THR A 451 18.41 -5.00 -17.50
N HIS A 452 18.70 -4.63 -16.25
CA HIS A 452 19.63 -3.53 -15.96
C HIS A 452 21.09 -3.99 -15.83
N ASN A 453 21.35 -5.26 -15.51
CA ASN A 453 22.71 -5.74 -15.24
C ASN A 453 23.35 -6.56 -16.36
N LYS A 454 22.61 -6.84 -17.46
CA LYS A 454 23.15 -7.57 -18.64
C LYS A 454 24.45 -6.96 -19.15
N GLU A 455 24.44 -5.67 -19.47
CA GLU A 455 25.61 -5.01 -20.11
C GLU A 455 26.83 -5.01 -19.19
N ARG A 456 26.65 -4.82 -17.88
CA ARG A 456 27.76 -4.84 -16.91
C ARG A 456 28.44 -6.21 -16.86
N LEU A 457 27.66 -7.29 -16.84
CA LEU A 457 28.19 -8.65 -16.88
C LEU A 457 28.93 -8.94 -18.18
N LEU A 458 28.36 -8.53 -19.33
CA LEU A 458 28.99 -8.71 -20.64
C LEU A 458 30.33 -7.98 -20.71
N LEU A 459 30.38 -6.71 -20.33
CA LEU A 459 31.61 -5.92 -20.31
C LEU A 459 32.66 -6.48 -19.36
N ALA A 460 32.26 -6.96 -18.18
CA ALA A 460 33.18 -7.60 -17.23
C ALA A 460 33.81 -8.88 -17.83
N ARG A 461 33.01 -9.71 -18.54
CA ARG A 461 33.51 -10.91 -19.23
C ARG A 461 34.46 -10.57 -20.37
N GLU A 462 34.12 -9.57 -21.19
CA GLU A 462 35.00 -9.10 -22.27
C GLU A 462 36.31 -8.54 -21.72
N THR A 463 36.26 -7.78 -20.62
CA THR A 463 37.44 -7.22 -19.95
C THR A 463 38.35 -8.33 -19.44
N TYR A 464 37.79 -9.37 -18.80
CA TYR A 464 38.56 -10.52 -18.34
C TYR A 464 39.14 -11.32 -19.52
N GLY A 465 38.35 -11.57 -20.56
CA GLY A 465 38.80 -12.24 -21.78
C GLY A 465 39.98 -11.51 -22.42
N ASN A 466 39.91 -10.18 -22.54
CA ASN A 466 41.02 -9.37 -23.05
C ASN A 466 42.27 -9.44 -22.15
N ASN A 467 42.10 -9.49 -20.83
CA ASN A 467 43.22 -9.66 -19.91
C ASN A 467 43.93 -11.01 -20.11
N LEU A 468 43.17 -12.10 -20.29
CA LEU A 468 43.68 -13.45 -20.56
C LEU A 468 44.42 -13.52 -21.91
N ILE A 469 43.94 -12.83 -22.94
CA ILE A 469 44.66 -12.70 -24.23
C ILE A 469 46.04 -12.06 -23.99
N ASN A 470 46.13 -11.00 -23.20
CA ASN A 470 47.40 -10.35 -22.90
C ASN A 470 48.37 -11.27 -22.13
N GLN A 471 47.84 -12.23 -21.36
CA GLN A 471 48.61 -13.27 -20.68
C GLN A 471 48.91 -14.50 -21.56
N ARG A 472 48.47 -14.49 -22.83
CA ARG A 472 48.55 -15.61 -23.78
C ARG A 472 47.77 -16.86 -23.37
N GLU A 473 46.77 -16.70 -22.50
CA GLU A 473 45.88 -17.78 -22.06
C GLU A 473 44.65 -17.92 -22.98
N PHE A 474 44.90 -18.20 -24.26
CA PHE A 474 43.90 -18.14 -25.33
C PHE A 474 42.69 -19.05 -25.13
N ILE A 475 42.86 -20.26 -24.59
CA ILE A 475 41.74 -21.18 -24.32
C ILE A 475 40.80 -20.60 -23.26
N LYS A 476 41.33 -20.02 -22.18
CA LYS A 476 40.50 -19.40 -21.13
C LYS A 476 39.82 -18.13 -21.65
N ALA A 477 40.50 -17.36 -22.49
CA ALA A 477 39.92 -16.19 -23.14
C ALA A 477 38.73 -16.58 -24.04
N LYS A 478 38.89 -17.64 -24.84
CA LYS A 478 37.82 -18.18 -25.70
C LYS A 478 36.54 -18.47 -24.90
N ILE A 479 36.65 -19.15 -23.76
CA ILE A 479 35.51 -19.48 -22.89
C ILE A 479 34.75 -18.21 -22.43
N GLN A 480 35.44 -17.10 -22.13
CA GLN A 480 34.77 -15.87 -21.69
C GLN A 480 33.95 -15.23 -22.81
N PHE A 481 34.49 -15.19 -24.03
CA PHE A 481 33.76 -14.63 -25.19
C PHE A 481 32.65 -15.53 -25.70
N GLU A 482 32.78 -16.86 -25.56
CA GLU A 482 31.67 -17.79 -25.83
C GLU A 482 30.49 -17.54 -24.88
N LYS A 483 30.76 -17.38 -23.57
CA LYS A 483 29.72 -17.03 -22.58
C LYS A 483 29.06 -15.67 -22.84
N VAL A 484 29.79 -14.72 -23.43
CA VAL A 484 29.22 -13.44 -23.89
C VAL A 484 28.21 -13.68 -25.01
N LEU A 485 28.54 -14.54 -25.98
CA LEU A 485 27.64 -14.89 -27.09
C LEU A 485 26.46 -15.78 -26.67
N GLU A 486 26.58 -16.55 -25.58
CA GLU A 486 25.43 -17.25 -24.99
C GLU A 486 24.36 -16.28 -24.48
N ILE A 487 24.77 -15.13 -23.94
CA ILE A 487 23.87 -14.09 -23.41
C ILE A 487 23.43 -13.11 -24.51
N GLU A 488 24.32 -12.78 -25.44
CA GLU A 488 24.07 -11.88 -26.57
C GLU A 488 24.70 -12.42 -27.86
N PRO A 489 23.97 -13.28 -28.60
CA PRO A 489 24.50 -13.97 -29.79
C PRO A 489 24.99 -13.05 -30.91
N ASP A 490 24.57 -11.79 -30.94
CA ASP A 490 24.91 -10.83 -31.99
C ASP A 490 25.98 -9.80 -31.60
N ARG A 491 26.60 -9.96 -30.43
CA ARG A 491 27.62 -9.02 -29.96
C ARG A 491 28.88 -9.06 -30.83
N VAL A 492 29.08 -7.99 -31.60
CA VAL A 492 30.14 -7.90 -32.63
C VAL A 492 31.55 -7.98 -32.04
N SER A 493 31.78 -7.32 -30.90
CA SER A 493 33.06 -7.32 -30.19
C SER A 493 33.54 -8.73 -29.85
N ALA A 494 32.65 -9.57 -29.32
CA ALA A 494 32.96 -10.94 -28.96
C ALA A 494 33.22 -11.84 -30.17
N LYS A 495 32.40 -11.72 -31.24
CA LYS A 495 32.63 -12.46 -32.50
C LYS A 495 33.99 -12.14 -33.13
N TYR A 496 34.38 -10.86 -33.10
CA TYR A 496 35.67 -10.43 -33.62
C TYR A 496 36.82 -11.02 -32.80
N LYS A 497 36.77 -10.89 -31.47
CA LYS A 497 37.80 -11.42 -30.57
C LYS A 497 37.94 -12.94 -30.64
N LEU A 498 36.85 -13.69 -30.78
CA LEU A 498 36.90 -15.14 -30.93
C LEU A 498 37.68 -15.58 -32.17
N ARG A 499 37.51 -14.89 -33.30
CA ARG A 499 38.27 -15.20 -34.54
C ARG A 499 39.78 -14.98 -34.34
N ASP A 500 40.15 -13.88 -33.69
CA ASP A 500 41.56 -13.58 -33.39
C ASP A 500 42.16 -14.68 -32.48
N ILE A 501 41.43 -15.06 -31.44
CA ILE A 501 41.85 -16.12 -30.51
C ILE A 501 42.01 -17.47 -31.22
N GLU A 502 41.10 -17.83 -32.13
CA GLU A 502 41.15 -19.10 -32.86
C GLU A 502 42.32 -19.17 -33.84
N ALA A 503 42.70 -18.04 -34.46
CA ALA A 503 43.89 -17.95 -35.29
C ALA A 503 45.16 -18.20 -34.46
N GLU A 504 45.27 -17.57 -33.28
CA GLU A 504 46.42 -17.74 -32.37
C GLU A 504 46.54 -19.16 -31.80
N ILE A 505 45.41 -19.78 -31.42
CA ILE A 505 45.40 -21.18 -30.96
C ILE A 505 45.88 -22.11 -32.07
N SER A 506 45.40 -21.91 -33.30
CA SER A 506 45.81 -22.71 -34.46
C SER A 506 47.31 -22.56 -34.75
N GLN A 507 47.85 -21.35 -34.61
CA GLN A 507 49.28 -21.07 -34.79
C GLN A 507 50.14 -21.69 -33.69
N GLN A 508 49.74 -21.59 -32.42
CA GLN A 508 50.45 -22.25 -31.31
C GLN A 508 50.49 -23.77 -31.45
N GLN A 509 49.45 -24.36 -32.04
CA GLN A 509 49.39 -25.79 -32.28
C GLN A 509 50.34 -26.19 -33.42
N LEU A 510 50.39 -25.38 -34.49
CA LEU A 510 51.32 -25.55 -35.60
C LEU A 510 52.79 -25.40 -35.17
N ASP A 511 53.10 -24.40 -34.34
CA ASP A 511 54.47 -24.17 -33.83
C ASP A 511 54.92 -25.31 -32.91
N ARG A 512 54.00 -25.88 -32.12
CA ARG A 512 54.27 -27.04 -31.25
C ARG A 512 54.51 -28.31 -32.07
N ASP A 513 53.76 -28.51 -33.14
CA ASP A 513 53.93 -29.63 -34.07
C ASP A 513 55.27 -29.52 -34.85
N LEU A 514 55.73 -28.30 -35.14
CA LEU A 514 57.03 -28.03 -35.76
C LEU A 514 58.22 -28.25 -34.81
N ASP A 515 58.10 -27.83 -33.55
CA ASP A 515 59.12 -28.01 -32.49
C ASP A 515 59.31 -29.51 -32.15
N ILE A 516 58.21 -30.28 -32.15
CA ILE A 516 58.27 -31.75 -32.07
C ILE A 516 58.96 -32.36 -33.30
N SER A 517 58.81 -31.77 -34.50
CA SER A 517 59.49 -32.27 -35.70
C SER A 517 61.00 -31.99 -35.69
N GLU A 518 61.45 -30.88 -35.10
CA GLU A 518 62.88 -30.55 -34.93
C GLU A 518 63.55 -31.38 -33.82
N GLN A 519 62.82 -31.74 -32.77
CA GLN A 519 63.34 -32.56 -31.67
C GLN A 519 63.56 -34.05 -32.04
N TYR A 520 63.12 -34.49 -33.23
CA TYR A 520 63.22 -35.87 -33.73
C TYR A 520 64.15 -36.06 -34.95
N LEU A 521 65.05 -35.12 -35.25
CA LEU A 521 66.14 -35.37 -36.23
C LEU A 521 67.48 -35.61 -35.52
N PRO A 522 67.99 -36.86 -35.57
CA PRO A 522 69.34 -37.02 -36.09
C PRO A 522 69.50 -38.17 -37.09
N ILE A 523 70.48 -37.98 -37.97
CA ILE A 523 71.16 -38.94 -38.86
C ILE A 523 70.41 -39.35 -40.14
N LEU A 524 70.79 -38.77 -41.29
CA LEU A 524 71.72 -39.42 -42.22
C LEU A 524 72.06 -38.50 -43.41
N SER A 525 73.36 -38.48 -43.67
CA SER A 525 74.05 -37.79 -44.74
C SER A 525 74.02 -38.56 -46.06
N GLU A 526 74.36 -37.80 -47.11
CA GLU A 526 75.03 -38.22 -48.35
C GLU A 526 74.21 -38.47 -49.63
N GLN A 527 74.52 -37.59 -50.58
CA GLN A 527 74.83 -37.83 -51.99
C GLN A 527 73.69 -38.27 -52.93
N THR A 528 73.34 -37.34 -53.81
CA THR A 528 72.63 -37.59 -55.07
C THR A 528 73.60 -38.17 -56.11
N PRO A 529 73.11 -38.92 -57.13
CA PRO A 529 72.78 -38.24 -58.37
C PRO A 529 71.57 -38.78 -59.15
N LYS A 530 70.88 -37.84 -59.81
CA LYS A 530 70.16 -37.88 -61.11
C LYS A 530 69.50 -39.22 -61.54
N THR A 531 68.18 -39.19 -61.80
CA THR A 531 67.63 -39.33 -63.18
C THR A 531 66.10 -39.24 -63.25
N ARG A 532 65.66 -38.92 -64.46
CA ARG A 532 64.34 -38.65 -65.04
C ARG A 532 63.49 -39.95 -65.14
N ILE A 533 62.15 -39.86 -65.08
CA ILE A 533 61.15 -40.47 -66.01
C ILE A 533 59.73 -40.55 -65.37
N ARG A 534 58.75 -40.59 -66.26
CA ARG A 534 57.30 -40.34 -66.22
C ARG A 534 56.41 -41.33 -65.43
N GLN A 535 55.27 -40.80 -64.96
CA GLN A 535 53.87 -41.33 -64.89
C GLN A 535 53.58 -42.69 -65.56
N PRO A 536 52.61 -43.52 -65.08
CA PRO A 536 51.19 -43.13 -65.05
C PRO A 536 50.26 -43.69 -63.94
N SER A 537 49.08 -43.06 -63.96
CA SER A 537 47.79 -43.18 -63.29
C SER A 537 47.05 -44.55 -63.22
N ILE A 538 46.03 -44.55 -62.33
CA ILE A 538 44.76 -45.35 -62.23
C ILE A 538 44.92 -46.81 -61.68
N ILE A 539 44.17 -47.35 -60.69
CA ILE A 539 42.70 -47.61 -60.59
C ILE A 539 42.34 -48.24 -59.21
N LEU A 540 41.22 -47.77 -58.60
CA LEU A 540 40.16 -48.47 -57.82
C LEU A 540 40.49 -49.18 -56.48
N SER A 541 39.62 -49.32 -55.46
CA SER A 541 38.23 -48.89 -55.21
C SER A 541 37.73 -49.40 -53.84
N ILE A 542 36.88 -48.59 -53.20
CA ILE A 542 35.61 -48.94 -52.50
C ILE A 542 35.68 -49.89 -51.29
N ILE A 543 35.38 -49.35 -50.10
CA ILE A 543 34.18 -49.73 -49.35
C ILE A 543 33.44 -48.45 -48.93
N ALA A 544 32.15 -48.43 -49.24
CA ALA A 544 31.17 -47.38 -48.99
C ALA A 544 30.19 -47.79 -47.88
N ALA A 545 29.30 -46.85 -47.51
CA ALA A 545 28.13 -46.94 -46.62
C ALA A 545 28.48 -46.84 -45.12
N VAL A 546 28.28 -45.71 -44.45
CA VAL A 546 27.02 -44.94 -44.30
C VAL A 546 27.37 -43.46 -44.09
N ILE A 547 26.80 -42.57 -44.89
CA ILE A 547 26.27 -41.22 -44.58
C ILE A 547 25.90 -40.62 -45.94
N ALA A 548 24.77 -41.10 -46.45
CA ALA A 548 24.01 -40.46 -47.52
C ALA A 548 22.57 -40.44 -47.04
N LEU A 549 22.24 -39.41 -46.25
CA LEU A 549 20.90 -38.86 -46.10
C LEU A 549 21.04 -37.55 -45.33
N VAL A 550 20.62 -36.46 -45.98
CA VAL A 550 20.61 -35.06 -45.53
C VAL A 550 21.93 -34.30 -45.72
N GLY A 551 22.01 -33.53 -46.82
CA GLY A 551 23.09 -32.55 -47.00
C GLY A 551 23.25 -31.96 -48.41
N GLY A 552 22.47 -32.40 -49.39
CA GLY A 552 22.54 -31.90 -50.76
C GLY A 552 21.17 -31.50 -51.29
N ILE A 553 20.70 -30.32 -50.88
CA ILE A 553 19.82 -29.33 -51.56
C ILE A 553 19.63 -28.23 -50.50
N GLY A 554 20.38 -27.12 -50.60
CA GLY A 554 20.27 -26.04 -49.61
C GLY A 554 21.26 -24.88 -49.74
N ILE A 555 22.16 -24.89 -50.74
CA ILE A 555 23.13 -23.80 -50.97
C ILE A 555 22.92 -23.14 -52.34
N TYR A 556 21.67 -23.04 -52.81
CA TYR A 556 21.33 -22.26 -54.01
C TYR A 556 20.16 -21.28 -53.82
N GLN A 557 19.81 -20.91 -52.57
CA GLN A 557 18.68 -20.00 -52.28
C GLN A 557 18.97 -18.85 -51.29
N ILE A 558 20.20 -18.35 -51.20
CA ILE A 558 20.50 -17.24 -50.25
C ILE A 558 21.02 -15.96 -50.93
N SER A 559 21.38 -15.96 -52.21
CA SER A 559 22.00 -14.79 -52.85
C SER A 559 21.13 -13.96 -53.81
N THR A 560 19.80 -14.11 -53.86
CA THR A 560 18.92 -13.22 -54.64
C THR A 560 18.04 -12.33 -53.74
N SER A 561 17.99 -11.04 -54.07
CA SER A 561 17.14 -10.01 -53.44
C SER A 561 15.69 -10.11 -53.94
N CYS A 562 14.71 -9.91 -53.05
CA CYS A 562 13.30 -9.88 -53.42
C CYS A 562 12.93 -8.52 -54.04
N SER A 563 11.99 -8.50 -54.99
CA SER A 563 11.41 -7.27 -55.56
C SER A 563 10.49 -6.55 -54.56
N GLY A 564 10.34 -5.22 -54.71
CA GLY A 564 9.61 -4.36 -53.77
C GLY A 564 8.18 -4.82 -53.46
N GLY A 565 7.85 -4.88 -52.17
CA GLY A 565 6.54 -5.33 -51.66
C GLY A 565 6.50 -6.77 -51.11
N GLN A 566 7.65 -7.45 -51.01
CA GLN A 566 7.76 -8.80 -50.44
C GLN A 566 8.87 -8.86 -49.36
N GLN A 567 8.71 -9.73 -48.35
CA GLN A 567 9.69 -9.95 -47.28
C GLN A 567 10.10 -11.43 -47.21
N LYS A 568 11.36 -11.71 -46.86
CA LYS A 568 11.89 -13.08 -46.73
C LYS A 568 11.49 -13.68 -45.39
N VAL A 569 10.74 -14.78 -45.42
CA VAL A 569 10.43 -15.61 -44.25
C VAL A 569 10.82 -17.04 -44.59
N ASN A 570 11.68 -17.65 -43.77
CA ASN A 570 12.23 -19.00 -43.98
C ASN A 570 12.82 -19.23 -45.39
N GLY A 571 13.54 -18.24 -45.92
CA GLY A 571 14.27 -18.35 -47.20
C GLY A 571 13.44 -18.12 -48.47
N SER A 572 12.12 -17.94 -48.37
CA SER A 572 11.24 -17.66 -49.52
C SER A 572 10.67 -16.24 -49.49
N CYS A 573 10.55 -15.57 -50.64
CA CYS A 573 9.93 -14.24 -50.76
C CYS A 573 8.40 -14.39 -50.70
N VAL A 574 7.74 -13.78 -49.72
CA VAL A 574 6.28 -13.83 -49.57
C VAL A 574 5.70 -12.43 -49.75
N SER A 575 4.60 -12.31 -50.51
CA SER A 575 3.86 -11.07 -50.71
C SER A 575 3.03 -10.70 -49.49
N ILE A 576 3.13 -9.43 -49.07
CA ILE A 576 2.33 -8.86 -47.98
C ILE A 576 0.85 -8.80 -48.44
N PRO A 577 -0.11 -9.41 -47.73
CA PRO A 577 -1.52 -9.20 -48.04
C PRO A 577 -1.90 -7.76 -47.70
N LEU A 578 -2.53 -7.05 -48.65
CA LEU A 578 -3.21 -5.80 -48.35
C LEU A 578 -4.34 -6.09 -47.37
N ILE A 579 -4.20 -5.65 -46.12
CA ILE A 579 -5.28 -5.70 -45.13
C ILE A 579 -6.29 -4.62 -45.51
N THR A 580 -7.38 -5.01 -46.15
CA THR A 580 -8.62 -4.24 -46.15
C THR A 580 -9.12 -4.14 -44.72
N ALA A 581 -9.32 -2.91 -44.24
CA ALA A 581 -9.82 -2.61 -42.91
C ALA A 581 -11.18 -3.26 -42.67
N THR A 582 -11.20 -4.35 -41.91
CA THR A 582 -12.39 -4.84 -41.19
C THR A 582 -12.36 -4.27 -39.76
N PRO A 583 -13.53 -3.97 -39.15
CA PRO A 583 -13.58 -3.28 -37.87
C PRO A 583 -12.95 -4.15 -36.78
N ILE A 584 -12.03 -3.56 -36.02
CA ILE A 584 -11.44 -4.15 -34.82
C ILE A 584 -12.59 -4.43 -33.83
N PRO A 585 -12.77 -5.66 -33.32
CA PRO A 585 -13.63 -5.91 -32.18
C PRO A 585 -13.06 -5.16 -30.98
N THR A 586 -13.90 -4.33 -30.35
CA THR A 586 -13.63 -3.59 -29.12
C THR A 586 -12.93 -4.49 -28.09
N PRO A 587 -11.80 -4.07 -27.50
CA PRO A 587 -11.15 -4.87 -26.47
C PRO A 587 -12.07 -4.95 -25.25
N THR A 588 -12.50 -6.16 -24.93
CA THR A 588 -13.08 -6.52 -23.63
C THR A 588 -11.98 -6.40 -22.57
N GLN A 589 -11.94 -5.26 -21.87
CA GLN A 589 -11.10 -5.08 -20.69
C GLN A 589 -11.72 -5.81 -19.50
N THR A 590 -11.29 -7.05 -19.25
CA THR A 590 -11.29 -7.64 -17.91
C THR A 590 -9.99 -7.19 -17.23
N SER A 591 -10.15 -6.31 -16.24
CA SER A 591 -9.10 -5.59 -15.53
C SER A 591 -8.26 -6.50 -14.63
N ILE A 592 -6.93 -6.41 -14.78
CA ILE A 592 -5.97 -6.99 -13.83
C ILE A 592 -5.66 -5.94 -12.75
N PRO A 593 -6.03 -6.09 -11.48
CA PRO A 593 -5.56 -5.18 -10.44
C PRO A 593 -4.07 -5.35 -10.15
N GLY A 594 -3.40 -4.22 -9.97
CA GLY A 594 -1.97 -4.01 -10.26
C GLY A 594 -1.80 -3.01 -11.41
N ASN A 595 -2.79 -2.91 -12.32
CA ASN A 595 -2.83 -1.88 -13.34
C ASN A 595 -3.25 -0.54 -12.72
N ILE A 596 -2.36 0.46 -12.79
CA ILE A 596 -2.60 1.85 -12.41
C ILE A 596 -3.89 2.44 -13.02
N GLU A 597 -4.36 1.92 -14.16
CA GLU A 597 -5.62 2.33 -14.78
C GLU A 597 -6.85 2.06 -13.90
N SER A 598 -6.84 1.02 -13.05
CA SER A 598 -7.95 0.74 -12.14
C SER A 598 -8.08 1.75 -10.99
N LYS A 599 -7.04 2.58 -10.78
CA LYS A 599 -7.00 3.67 -9.80
C LYS A 599 -7.54 4.99 -10.36
N ILE A 600 -8.03 5.01 -11.60
CA ILE A 600 -8.59 6.18 -12.27
C ILE A 600 -10.04 5.87 -12.66
N SER A 601 -10.95 6.84 -12.49
CA SER A 601 -12.35 6.68 -12.88
C SER A 601 -12.98 8.00 -13.33
N ARG A 602 -13.82 7.91 -14.36
CA ARG A 602 -14.72 8.98 -14.82
C ARG A 602 -16.18 8.71 -14.42
N GLY A 603 -16.47 7.54 -13.87
CA GLY A 603 -17.81 7.06 -13.59
C GLY A 603 -18.06 5.61 -13.99
N GLU A 604 -17.04 4.92 -14.50
CA GLU A 604 -17.08 3.50 -14.85
C GLU A 604 -16.84 2.57 -13.65
N ARG A 605 -16.27 3.08 -12.55
CA ARG A 605 -16.00 2.32 -11.32
C ARG A 605 -15.99 3.22 -10.09
N THR A 606 -16.19 2.64 -8.91
CA THR A 606 -15.97 3.34 -7.63
C THR A 606 -14.50 3.23 -7.23
N LEU A 607 -13.97 4.29 -6.62
CA LEU A 607 -12.69 4.31 -5.92
C LEU A 607 -12.88 4.22 -4.39
N PHE A 608 -14.14 4.14 -3.93
CA PHE A 608 -14.51 4.00 -2.51
C PHE A 608 -15.35 2.75 -2.29
N PHE A 609 -14.76 1.57 -2.53
CA PHE A 609 -15.41 0.25 -2.42
C PHE A 609 -16.08 -0.03 -1.06
N SER A 610 -15.66 0.66 0.00
CA SER A 610 -16.28 0.56 1.33
C SER A 610 -17.64 1.26 1.45
N ILE A 611 -18.06 2.04 0.45
CA ILE A 611 -19.38 2.68 0.38
C ILE A 611 -20.27 1.81 -0.52
N THR A 612 -21.42 1.37 -0.02
CA THR A 612 -22.38 0.57 -0.79
C THR A 612 -23.58 1.42 -1.21
N ASN A 613 -23.88 1.47 -2.51
CA ASN A 613 -25.04 2.17 -3.03
C ASN A 613 -25.48 1.48 -4.34
N ALA A 614 -26.60 0.75 -4.30
CA ALA A 614 -27.03 -0.09 -5.42
C ALA A 614 -27.36 0.75 -6.68
N GLU A 615 -27.98 1.92 -6.49
CA GLU A 615 -28.28 2.83 -7.58
C GLU A 615 -27.01 3.44 -8.18
N ARG A 616 -25.99 3.71 -7.36
CA ARG A 616 -24.66 4.09 -7.87
C ARG A 616 -24.11 2.97 -8.73
N ASP A 617 -24.09 1.73 -8.25
CA ASP A 617 -23.43 0.61 -8.95
C ASP A 617 -24.09 0.34 -10.30
N GLN A 618 -25.42 0.41 -10.37
CA GLN A 618 -26.16 0.38 -11.63
C GLN A 618 -25.82 1.58 -12.54
N GLY A 619 -25.67 2.77 -11.95
CA GLY A 619 -25.24 3.97 -12.67
C GLY A 619 -23.84 3.82 -13.27
N LEU A 620 -22.89 3.21 -12.55
CA LEU A 620 -21.54 2.93 -13.03
C LEU A 620 -21.58 2.00 -14.24
N GLU A 621 -22.38 0.94 -14.18
CA GLU A 621 -22.55 0.00 -15.28
C GLU A 621 -23.19 0.67 -16.52
N ALA A 622 -24.22 1.48 -16.32
CA ALA A 622 -24.84 2.24 -17.40
C ALA A 622 -23.84 3.23 -18.03
N PHE A 623 -23.01 3.89 -17.21
CA PHE A 623 -21.96 4.79 -17.68
C PHE A 623 -20.90 4.04 -18.51
N GLN A 624 -20.46 2.87 -18.04
CA GLN A 624 -19.49 2.02 -18.74
C GLN A 624 -20.03 1.54 -20.09
N LYS A 625 -21.32 1.23 -20.20
CA LYS A 625 -22.00 0.86 -21.45
C LYS A 625 -22.23 2.06 -22.40
N GLY A 626 -21.91 3.28 -21.98
CA GLY A 626 -22.16 4.50 -22.76
C GLY A 626 -23.62 4.97 -22.75
N ASN A 627 -24.47 4.39 -21.89
CA ASN A 627 -25.87 4.75 -21.70
C ASN A 627 -25.98 5.92 -20.71
N TYR A 628 -25.45 7.08 -21.08
CA TYR A 628 -25.29 8.20 -20.15
C TYR A 628 -26.62 8.76 -19.63
N SER A 629 -27.69 8.81 -20.43
CA SER A 629 -29.01 9.26 -19.95
C SER A 629 -29.54 8.38 -18.81
N GLN A 630 -29.34 7.06 -18.92
CA GLN A 630 -29.72 6.12 -17.86
C GLN A 630 -28.81 6.26 -16.63
N ALA A 631 -27.50 6.46 -16.84
CA ALA A 631 -26.56 6.70 -15.76
C ALA A 631 -26.92 7.97 -14.96
N VAL A 632 -27.37 9.05 -15.63
CA VAL A 632 -27.86 10.27 -14.99
C VAL A 632 -29.01 9.97 -14.03
N GLU A 633 -30.04 9.26 -14.48
CA GLU A 633 -31.19 8.91 -13.62
C GLU A 633 -30.80 8.07 -12.41
N LEU A 634 -29.89 7.11 -12.60
CA LEU A 634 -29.42 6.21 -11.55
C LEU A 634 -28.55 6.93 -10.53
N PHE A 635 -27.58 7.74 -10.97
CA PHE A 635 -26.78 8.54 -10.05
C PHE A 635 -27.62 9.59 -9.32
N GLN A 636 -28.66 10.15 -9.95
CA GLN A 636 -29.57 11.06 -9.26
C GLN A 636 -30.28 10.37 -8.09
N LYS A 637 -30.77 9.14 -8.29
CA LYS A 637 -31.36 8.33 -7.20
C LYS A 637 -30.32 8.00 -6.13
N ALA A 638 -29.08 7.69 -6.54
CA ALA A 638 -27.98 7.42 -5.63
C ALA A 638 -27.63 8.63 -4.74
N ILE A 639 -27.68 9.86 -5.29
CA ILE A 639 -27.51 11.12 -4.53
C ILE A 639 -28.64 11.32 -3.52
N VAL A 640 -29.89 11.01 -3.88
CA VAL A 640 -31.02 11.11 -2.94
C VAL A 640 -30.82 10.16 -1.76
N ARG A 641 -30.27 8.96 -2.02
CA ARG A 641 -29.99 7.95 -1.00
C ARG A 641 -28.85 8.33 -0.07
N ASP A 642 -27.75 8.85 -0.61
CA ASP A 642 -26.65 9.41 0.18
C ASP A 642 -26.15 10.72 -0.41
N ARG A 643 -26.75 11.82 0.05
CA ARG A 643 -26.38 13.17 -0.40
C ARG A 643 -24.96 13.59 -0.02
N LYS A 644 -24.30 12.86 0.90
CA LYS A 644 -22.97 13.22 1.43
C LYS A 644 -21.82 12.66 0.61
N ASP A 645 -22.12 11.79 -0.35
CA ASP A 645 -21.15 11.11 -1.22
C ASP A 645 -20.76 12.01 -2.40
N PRO A 646 -19.53 12.57 -2.40
CA PRO A 646 -19.08 13.44 -3.49
C PRO A 646 -18.68 12.67 -4.75
N GLU A 647 -18.32 11.38 -4.66
CA GLU A 647 -17.94 10.58 -5.82
C GLU A 647 -19.16 10.43 -6.75
N VAL A 648 -20.29 10.00 -6.19
CA VAL A 648 -21.55 9.82 -6.93
C VAL A 648 -22.01 11.14 -7.57
N ARG A 649 -21.84 12.26 -6.86
CA ARG A 649 -22.20 13.59 -7.39
C ARG A 649 -21.30 14.01 -8.54
N ILE A 650 -20.01 13.68 -8.50
CA ILE A 650 -19.10 13.88 -9.65
C ILE A 650 -19.53 13.01 -10.82
N TYR A 651 -19.80 11.72 -10.60
CA TYR A 651 -20.19 10.80 -11.67
C TYR A 651 -21.55 11.14 -12.28
N TYR A 652 -22.51 11.63 -11.48
CA TYR A 652 -23.74 12.24 -11.98
C TYR A 652 -23.45 13.39 -12.96
N ASN A 653 -22.61 14.34 -12.57
CA ASN A 653 -22.24 15.47 -13.42
C ASN A 653 -21.45 15.04 -14.67
N ASN A 654 -20.59 14.02 -14.56
CA ASN A 654 -19.88 13.43 -15.69
C ASN A 654 -20.84 12.76 -16.67
N ALA A 655 -21.84 12.03 -16.16
CA ALA A 655 -22.88 11.41 -16.97
C ALA A 655 -23.67 12.48 -17.73
N GLN A 656 -24.04 13.57 -17.07
CA GLN A 656 -24.69 14.71 -17.74
C GLN A 656 -23.81 15.35 -18.82
N ALA A 657 -22.50 15.51 -18.55
CA ALA A 657 -21.56 16.06 -19.52
C ALA A 657 -21.43 15.18 -20.77
N ARG A 658 -21.39 13.85 -20.58
CA ARG A 658 -21.28 12.86 -21.65
C ARG A 658 -22.58 12.71 -22.44
N ASP A 659 -23.72 12.68 -21.77
CA ASP A 659 -25.05 12.69 -22.38
C ASP A 659 -25.25 13.93 -23.26
N ASN A 660 -24.89 15.10 -22.73
CA ASN A 660 -24.93 16.37 -23.47
C ASN A 660 -24.03 16.34 -24.73
N ALA A 661 -22.81 15.80 -24.59
CA ALA A 661 -21.87 15.65 -25.70
C ALA A 661 -22.42 14.73 -26.80
N GLN A 662 -23.04 13.60 -26.43
CA GLN A 662 -23.70 12.69 -27.37
C GLN A 662 -24.85 13.38 -28.11
N ALA A 663 -25.73 14.09 -27.41
CA ALA A 663 -26.87 14.80 -27.99
C ALA A 663 -26.42 15.88 -29.00
N ARG A 664 -25.30 16.56 -28.74
CA ARG A 664 -24.76 17.63 -29.60
C ARG A 664 -23.89 17.13 -30.75
N LYS A 665 -23.59 15.82 -30.83
CA LYS A 665 -22.88 15.11 -31.92
C LYS A 665 -21.50 15.66 -32.35
N LYS A 666 -20.91 16.68 -31.68
CA LYS A 666 -19.68 17.37 -32.14
C LYS A 666 -18.76 17.98 -31.07
N SER A 667 -18.99 17.82 -29.76
CA SER A 667 -18.10 18.43 -28.75
C SER A 667 -17.87 17.55 -27.52
N ASN A 668 -16.62 17.14 -27.29
CA ASN A 668 -16.22 16.45 -26.07
C ASN A 668 -16.36 17.37 -24.83
N PRO A 669 -16.63 16.79 -23.64
CA PRO A 669 -16.57 17.52 -22.38
C PRO A 669 -15.24 18.24 -22.16
N LEU A 670 -15.23 19.24 -21.28
CA LEU A 670 -14.01 19.85 -20.76
C LEU A 670 -13.55 18.95 -19.61
N THR A 671 -12.35 18.38 -19.67
CA THR A 671 -11.90 17.43 -18.63
C THR A 671 -10.84 18.05 -17.73
N LEU A 672 -11.07 17.98 -16.42
CA LEU A 672 -10.03 18.15 -15.41
C LEU A 672 -9.85 16.82 -14.65
N ALA A 673 -8.71 16.63 -14.01
CA ALA A 673 -8.51 15.51 -13.10
C ALA A 673 -8.33 16.00 -11.67
N VAL A 674 -8.86 15.25 -10.70
CA VAL A 674 -8.60 15.44 -9.28
C VAL A 674 -7.87 14.20 -8.75
N VAL A 675 -6.74 14.41 -8.06
CA VAL A 675 -5.94 13.31 -7.51
C VAL A 675 -6.03 13.31 -5.99
N VAL A 676 -6.50 12.20 -5.41
CA VAL A 676 -6.77 12.04 -3.97
C VAL A 676 -6.28 10.69 -3.43
N PRO A 677 -5.94 10.58 -2.14
CA PRO A 677 -5.53 9.31 -1.53
C PRO A 677 -6.75 8.46 -1.11
N ALA A 678 -7.51 7.94 -2.07
CA ALA A 678 -8.79 7.26 -1.80
C ALA A 678 -8.67 5.97 -0.97
N ASP A 679 -7.57 5.22 -1.13
CA ASP A 679 -7.34 3.96 -0.39
C ASP A 679 -7.06 4.21 1.10
N ASN A 680 -6.13 5.14 1.38
CA ASN A 680 -5.52 5.27 2.69
C ASN A 680 -6.04 6.47 3.49
N ALA A 681 -6.76 7.41 2.86
CA ALA A 681 -7.31 8.58 3.55
C ALA A 681 -8.68 8.99 2.96
N LYS A 682 -9.69 8.14 3.19
CA LYS A 682 -11.08 8.33 2.70
C LYS A 682 -11.69 9.67 3.10
N SER A 683 -11.55 10.08 4.37
CA SER A 683 -12.18 11.31 4.88
C SER A 683 -11.67 12.57 4.18
N ILE A 684 -10.35 12.71 4.03
CA ILE A 684 -9.75 13.86 3.33
C ILE A 684 -10.07 13.83 1.84
N SER A 685 -10.05 12.65 1.22
CA SER A 685 -10.45 12.46 -0.18
C SER A 685 -11.89 12.95 -0.41
N GLN A 686 -12.84 12.55 0.44
CA GLN A 686 -14.21 13.04 0.36
C GLN A 686 -14.29 14.57 0.57
N GLN A 687 -13.51 15.15 1.47
CA GLN A 687 -13.51 16.60 1.67
C GLN A 687 -13.04 17.39 0.44
N ILE A 688 -11.98 16.92 -0.24
CA ILE A 688 -11.50 17.51 -1.50
C ILE A 688 -12.54 17.33 -2.60
N LEU A 689 -13.06 16.12 -2.78
CA LEU A 689 -14.04 15.83 -3.82
C LEU A 689 -15.33 16.65 -3.65
N ARG A 690 -15.74 16.99 -2.42
CA ARG A 690 -16.88 17.89 -2.18
C ARG A 690 -16.68 19.28 -2.79
N GLY A 691 -15.49 19.86 -2.69
CA GLY A 691 -15.23 21.17 -3.26
C GLY A 691 -15.24 21.13 -4.79
N VAL A 692 -14.62 20.09 -5.36
CA VAL A 692 -14.59 19.85 -6.81
C VAL A 692 -16.00 19.61 -7.36
N ALA A 693 -16.77 18.72 -6.73
CA ALA A 693 -18.14 18.39 -7.13
C ALA A 693 -19.06 19.62 -7.12
N GLN A 694 -18.94 20.46 -6.08
CA GLN A 694 -19.75 21.67 -5.95
C GLN A 694 -19.45 22.69 -7.05
N ALA A 695 -18.18 22.93 -7.37
CA ALA A 695 -17.79 23.83 -8.46
C ALA A 695 -18.18 23.26 -9.84
N GLN A 696 -18.01 21.94 -10.04
CA GLN A 696 -18.43 21.25 -11.26
C GLN A 696 -19.93 21.41 -11.50
N GLU A 697 -20.75 21.13 -10.49
CA GLU A 697 -22.21 21.20 -10.62
C GLU A 697 -22.69 22.62 -10.89
N GLN A 698 -22.10 23.64 -10.25
CA GLN A 698 -22.39 25.04 -10.53
C GLN A 698 -22.11 25.39 -11.99
N PHE A 699 -20.90 25.09 -12.48
CA PHE A 699 -20.52 25.37 -13.87
C PHE A 699 -21.39 24.61 -14.88
N ASN A 700 -21.72 23.34 -14.60
CA ASN A 700 -22.53 22.52 -15.49
C ASN A 700 -23.98 23.00 -15.56
N THR A 701 -24.55 23.39 -14.41
CA THR A 701 -25.92 23.91 -14.33
C THR A 701 -26.07 25.26 -15.03
N GLU A 702 -25.01 26.08 -15.05
CA GLU A 702 -24.95 27.34 -15.79
C GLU A 702 -24.79 27.15 -17.32
N GLY A 703 -24.75 25.90 -17.81
CA GLY A 703 -24.67 25.57 -19.23
C GLY A 703 -23.26 25.40 -19.77
N GLY A 704 -22.24 25.43 -18.89
CA GLY A 704 -20.83 25.26 -19.24
C GLY A 704 -20.29 26.32 -20.20
N LEU A 705 -19.19 26.01 -20.88
CA LEU A 705 -18.54 26.93 -21.82
C LEU A 705 -18.94 26.59 -23.26
N ASN A 706 -19.71 27.47 -23.90
CA ASN A 706 -20.27 27.23 -25.24
C ASN A 706 -21.07 25.93 -25.31
N GLY A 707 -21.77 25.58 -24.23
CA GLY A 707 -22.47 24.31 -24.08
C GLY A 707 -21.59 23.12 -23.69
N ARG A 708 -20.26 23.24 -23.67
CA ARG A 708 -19.41 22.14 -23.20
C ARG A 708 -19.39 22.11 -21.68
N LEU A 709 -19.88 21.02 -21.11
CA LEU A 709 -19.91 20.78 -19.67
C LEU A 709 -18.55 20.24 -19.18
N LEU A 710 -18.31 20.40 -17.89
CA LEU A 710 -17.13 19.93 -17.18
C LEU A 710 -17.29 18.47 -16.72
N GLU A 711 -16.28 17.67 -17.03
CA GLU A 711 -16.09 16.30 -16.58
C GLU A 711 -14.85 16.23 -15.68
N ILE A 712 -14.97 15.50 -14.57
CA ILE A 712 -13.90 15.32 -13.61
C ILE A 712 -13.46 13.86 -13.60
N VAL A 713 -12.18 13.63 -13.90
CA VAL A 713 -11.51 12.34 -13.68
C VAL A 713 -11.09 12.28 -12.22
N ILE A 714 -11.48 11.26 -11.48
CA ILE A 714 -10.97 11.00 -10.13
C ILE A 714 -9.82 9.99 -10.26
N ALA A 715 -8.66 10.31 -9.69
CA ALA A 715 -7.51 9.44 -9.65
C ALA A 715 -7.04 9.21 -8.20
N ASN A 716 -6.63 7.98 -7.91
CA ASN A 716 -6.22 7.54 -6.58
C ASN A 716 -4.70 7.27 -6.54
N ASP A 717 -3.97 8.06 -5.77
CA ASP A 717 -2.51 7.91 -5.59
C ASP A 717 -2.12 7.10 -4.35
N GLY A 718 -3.10 6.65 -3.56
CA GLY A 718 -2.87 5.85 -2.35
C GLY A 718 -2.02 6.56 -1.28
N ASN A 719 -1.78 7.87 -1.36
CA ASN A 719 -0.75 8.56 -0.58
C ASN A 719 0.66 7.92 -0.70
N ASN A 720 0.97 7.33 -1.85
CA ASN A 720 2.24 6.68 -2.14
C ASN A 720 3.00 7.43 -3.25
N PRO A 721 4.28 7.82 -3.05
CA PRO A 721 5.02 8.61 -4.04
C PRO A 721 5.17 7.96 -5.42
N ASP A 722 5.40 6.64 -5.46
CA ASP A 722 5.57 5.92 -6.71
C ASP A 722 4.25 5.82 -7.47
N GLN A 723 3.15 5.54 -6.76
CA GLN A 723 1.82 5.59 -7.34
C GLN A 723 1.45 6.99 -7.81
N ALA A 724 1.77 8.04 -7.06
CA ALA A 724 1.55 9.43 -7.48
C ALA A 724 2.25 9.74 -8.80
N LYS A 725 3.50 9.27 -8.98
CA LYS A 725 4.25 9.40 -10.23
C LYS A 725 3.61 8.60 -11.38
N GLN A 726 3.13 7.38 -11.11
CA GLN A 726 2.45 6.55 -12.12
C GLN A 726 1.10 7.16 -12.53
N ILE A 727 0.30 7.66 -11.59
CA ILE A 727 -0.94 8.40 -11.86
C ILE A 727 -0.65 9.63 -12.71
N ALA A 728 0.39 10.41 -12.36
CA ALA A 728 0.80 11.56 -13.13
C ALA A 728 1.12 11.17 -14.59
N GLN A 729 1.83 10.06 -14.79
CA GLN A 729 2.15 9.53 -16.13
C GLN A 729 0.89 9.13 -16.93
N GLN A 730 -0.12 8.56 -16.28
CA GLN A 730 -1.39 8.23 -16.95
C GLN A 730 -2.18 9.49 -17.33
N LEU A 731 -2.27 10.45 -16.41
CA LEU A 731 -3.04 11.67 -16.64
C LEU A 731 -2.42 12.58 -17.71
N VAL A 732 -1.09 12.62 -17.84
CA VAL A 732 -0.44 13.38 -18.93
C VAL A 732 -0.63 12.74 -20.29
N ASN A 733 -0.69 11.41 -20.36
CA ASN A 733 -0.93 10.66 -21.60
C ASN A 733 -2.36 10.88 -22.13
N ASP A 734 -3.32 11.13 -21.23
CA ASP A 734 -4.69 11.48 -21.59
C ASP A 734 -4.81 12.93 -22.06
N GLN A 735 -4.86 13.11 -23.39
CA GLN A 735 -4.95 14.43 -24.04
C GLN A 735 -6.27 15.16 -23.74
N SER A 736 -7.29 14.48 -23.22
CA SER A 736 -8.54 15.13 -22.81
C SER A 736 -8.35 15.95 -21.54
N VAL A 737 -7.41 15.56 -20.66
CA VAL A 737 -7.16 16.21 -19.37
C VAL A 737 -6.43 17.53 -19.56
N LEU A 738 -7.13 18.61 -19.21
CA LEU A 738 -6.69 19.99 -19.40
C LEU A 738 -5.89 20.55 -18.21
N GLY A 739 -6.03 19.96 -17.02
CA GLY A 739 -5.36 20.37 -15.80
C GLY A 739 -5.65 19.45 -14.62
N ILE A 740 -4.80 19.54 -13.60
CA ILE A 740 -4.78 18.67 -12.42
C ILE A 740 -5.13 19.46 -11.16
N ILE A 741 -6.08 18.98 -10.37
CA ILE A 741 -6.39 19.44 -9.02
C ILE A 741 -5.77 18.43 -8.05
N GLY A 742 -4.70 18.80 -7.37
CA GLY A 742 -3.98 17.87 -6.49
C GLY A 742 -2.48 18.17 -6.39
N HIS A 743 -1.68 17.28 -5.82
CA HIS A 743 -2.10 16.13 -5.02
C HIS A 743 -2.48 16.59 -3.59
N ASN A 744 -2.94 15.68 -2.74
CA ASN A 744 -3.35 15.99 -1.37
C ASN A 744 -2.17 16.46 -0.47
N SER A 745 -1.05 15.73 -0.47
CA SER A 745 0.10 16.05 0.39
C SER A 745 1.24 16.67 -0.40
N SER A 746 2.03 17.50 0.27
CA SER A 746 3.23 18.10 -0.32
C SER A 746 4.19 17.03 -0.85
N ARG A 747 4.32 15.91 -0.13
CA ARG A 747 5.12 14.75 -0.52
C ARG A 747 4.64 14.11 -1.84
N MET A 748 3.33 13.90 -2.00
CA MET A 748 2.79 13.35 -3.26
C MET A 748 2.93 14.34 -4.42
N THR A 749 2.62 15.62 -4.16
CA THR A 749 2.78 16.67 -5.17
C THR A 749 4.24 16.77 -5.62
N GLN A 750 5.20 16.71 -4.71
CA GLN A 750 6.63 16.73 -5.04
C GLN A 750 7.05 15.56 -5.92
N ALA A 751 6.50 14.36 -5.68
CA ALA A 751 6.79 13.18 -6.49
C ALA A 751 6.21 13.26 -7.92
N ALA A 752 5.00 13.80 -8.07
CA ALA A 752 4.30 13.90 -9.35
C ALA A 752 4.72 15.11 -10.20
N LEU A 753 5.08 16.22 -9.56
CA LEU A 753 5.34 17.51 -10.22
C LEU A 753 6.40 17.47 -11.33
N PRO A 754 7.51 16.69 -11.25
CA PRO A 754 8.46 16.56 -12.36
C PRO A 754 7.83 16.03 -13.65
N VAL A 755 6.83 15.14 -13.56
CA VAL A 755 6.10 14.62 -14.72
C VAL A 755 5.25 15.73 -15.33
N TYR A 756 4.50 16.47 -14.51
CA TYR A 756 3.66 17.57 -14.99
C TYR A 756 4.46 18.72 -15.61
N LYS A 757 5.62 19.05 -15.01
CA LYS A 757 6.57 20.05 -15.55
C LYS A 757 7.05 19.67 -16.95
N ARG A 758 7.41 18.40 -17.14
CA ARG A 758 7.92 17.89 -18.43
C ARG A 758 6.86 17.96 -19.53
N GLU A 759 5.64 17.56 -19.22
CA GLU A 759 4.54 17.46 -20.19
C GLU A 759 3.70 18.75 -20.32
N GLY A 760 4.04 19.78 -19.54
CA GLY A 760 3.39 21.09 -19.61
C GLY A 760 1.91 21.09 -19.22
N ILE A 761 1.47 20.20 -18.33
CA ILE A 761 0.11 20.19 -17.81
C ILE A 761 0.00 21.07 -16.55
N PRO A 762 -0.95 22.02 -16.49
CA PRO A 762 -1.15 22.85 -15.31
C PRO A 762 -1.65 22.03 -14.13
N ILE A 763 -1.09 22.29 -12.95
CA ILE A 763 -1.55 21.74 -11.67
C ILE A 763 -1.91 22.88 -10.72
N VAL A 764 -3.09 22.81 -10.11
CA VAL A 764 -3.52 23.69 -9.03
C VAL A 764 -3.70 22.83 -7.77
N SER A 765 -2.73 22.87 -6.87
CA SER A 765 -2.84 22.15 -5.60
C SER A 765 -3.79 22.86 -4.64
N SER A 766 -4.71 22.11 -4.06
CA SER A 766 -5.68 22.63 -3.10
C SER A 766 -5.20 22.57 -1.65
N THR A 767 -4.14 21.81 -1.36
CA THR A 767 -3.81 21.37 0.00
C THR A 767 -2.30 21.30 0.27
N SER A 768 -1.43 21.27 -0.75
CA SER A 768 0.03 21.21 -0.55
C SER A 768 0.64 22.60 -0.34
N THR A 769 1.31 22.80 0.79
CA THR A 769 1.78 24.13 1.25
C THR A 769 3.30 24.26 1.33
N ALA A 770 4.06 23.18 1.09
CA ALA A 770 5.53 23.22 1.12
C ALA A 770 6.10 24.26 0.15
N ASN A 771 7.07 25.04 0.60
CA ASN A 771 7.72 26.08 -0.20
C ASN A 771 8.67 25.50 -1.27
N THR A 772 9.04 24.23 -1.18
CA THR A 772 9.83 23.51 -2.20
C THR A 772 9.04 23.17 -3.47
N LEU A 773 7.71 23.33 -3.43
CA LEU A 773 6.83 23.11 -4.57
C LEU A 773 6.78 24.35 -5.44
N ASP A 774 7.52 24.33 -6.54
CA ASP A 774 7.65 25.45 -7.47
C ASP A 774 7.43 25.03 -8.92
N GLY A 775 7.38 26.01 -9.83
CA GLY A 775 7.49 25.77 -11.26
C GLY A 775 6.46 26.47 -12.11
N ASN A 776 6.77 26.62 -13.39
CA ASN A 776 5.95 27.35 -14.36
C ASN A 776 4.55 26.75 -14.62
N VAL A 777 4.32 25.49 -14.21
CA VAL A 777 3.03 24.78 -14.29
C VAL A 777 2.31 24.64 -12.94
N PHE A 778 2.96 25.00 -11.84
CA PHE A 778 2.44 24.82 -10.49
C PHE A 778 1.72 26.08 -10.00
N PHE A 779 0.55 25.88 -9.42
CA PHE A 779 -0.24 26.89 -8.74
C PHE A 779 -0.82 26.25 -7.47
N ARG A 780 -1.21 27.05 -6.48
CA ARG A 780 -1.96 26.52 -5.34
C ARG A 780 -2.96 27.48 -4.74
N THR A 781 -4.08 26.94 -4.26
CA THR A 781 -5.13 27.70 -3.56
C THR A 781 -5.05 27.58 -2.05
N ALA A 782 -4.20 26.72 -1.51
CA ALA A 782 -3.71 26.84 -0.14
C ALA A 782 -2.56 27.87 -0.08
N PRO A 783 -2.41 28.63 1.00
CA PRO A 783 -1.28 29.54 1.19
C PRO A 783 0.04 28.75 1.35
N PRO A 784 1.20 29.34 0.96
CA PRO A 784 2.51 28.80 1.29
C PRO A 784 2.72 28.63 2.79
N ASP A 785 3.56 27.66 3.18
CA ASP A 785 4.06 27.54 4.55
C ASP A 785 4.73 28.85 4.99
N GLU A 786 5.44 29.55 4.11
CA GLU A 786 6.00 30.88 4.43
C GLU A 786 4.94 31.85 4.96
N THR A 787 3.74 31.86 4.37
CA THR A 787 2.68 32.78 4.78
C THR A 787 2.02 32.32 6.08
N SER A 788 1.76 31.01 6.22
CA SER A 788 1.16 30.42 7.42
C SER A 788 2.10 30.49 8.62
N ALA A 789 3.36 30.09 8.45
CA ALA A 789 4.38 30.08 9.48
C ALA A 789 4.77 31.50 9.92
N LYS A 790 4.82 32.47 8.99
CA LYS A 790 4.98 33.89 9.34
C LYS A 790 3.84 34.38 10.22
N THR A 791 2.59 34.08 9.84
CA THR A 791 1.39 34.44 10.62
C THR A 791 1.48 33.86 12.05
N LEU A 792 1.87 32.60 12.17
CA LEU A 792 2.02 31.92 13.46
C LEU A 792 3.19 32.49 14.28
N ALA A 793 4.31 32.84 13.63
CA ALA A 793 5.47 33.45 14.29
C ALA A 793 5.18 34.88 14.78
N GLU A 794 4.44 35.68 13.99
CA GLU A 794 3.95 37.00 14.39
C GLU A 794 3.01 36.89 15.59
N TYR A 795 2.12 35.90 15.61
CA TYR A 795 1.29 35.60 16.76
C TYR A 795 2.12 35.24 18.00
N ALA A 796 3.08 34.32 17.85
CA ALA A 796 3.98 33.93 18.93
C ALA A 796 4.74 35.13 19.52
N GLN A 797 5.19 36.07 18.68
CA GLN A 797 5.81 37.31 19.12
C GLN A 797 4.82 38.26 19.81
N ARG A 798 3.60 38.37 19.29
CA ARG A 798 2.53 39.20 19.86
C ARG A 798 2.17 38.78 21.28
N VAL A 799 2.07 37.47 21.52
CA VAL A 799 1.86 36.91 22.86
C VAL A 799 3.15 36.79 23.70
N ALA A 800 4.21 37.48 23.26
CA ALA A 800 5.49 37.63 23.93
C ALA A 800 6.20 36.30 24.27
N LEU A 801 6.09 35.29 23.40
CA LEU A 801 6.88 34.06 23.52
C LEU A 801 8.36 34.35 23.25
N LYS A 802 9.19 34.07 24.25
CA LYS A 802 10.63 34.31 24.27
C LYS A 802 11.45 33.05 24.05
N LYS A 803 10.92 31.86 24.33
CA LYS A 803 11.65 30.60 24.11
C LYS A 803 10.68 29.46 23.78
N VAL A 804 10.95 28.72 22.73
CA VAL A 804 10.06 27.68 22.18
C VAL A 804 10.84 26.40 21.87
N VAL A 805 10.15 25.26 21.87
CA VAL A 805 10.63 23.99 21.32
C VAL A 805 9.80 23.63 20.10
N ILE A 806 10.41 23.08 19.06
CA ILE A 806 9.72 22.72 17.83
C ILE A 806 9.77 21.20 17.64
N PHE A 807 8.62 20.56 17.49
CA PHE A 807 8.48 19.17 17.11
C PHE A 807 8.04 19.08 15.65
N TYR A 808 8.76 18.30 14.85
CA TYR A 808 8.55 18.19 13.40
C TYR A 808 9.11 16.87 12.87
N ASN A 809 8.73 16.50 11.66
CA ASN A 809 9.29 15.40 10.89
C ASN A 809 10.27 15.98 9.84
N PRO A 810 11.58 15.67 9.92
CA PRO A 810 12.56 16.18 8.96
C PRO A 810 12.45 15.55 7.57
N ASN A 811 11.83 14.38 7.46
CA ASN A 811 11.70 13.61 6.22
C ASN A 811 10.42 13.95 5.44
N ASP A 812 9.50 14.73 6.03
CA ASP A 812 8.28 15.18 5.35
C ASP A 812 8.44 16.61 4.80
N PRO A 813 8.18 16.84 3.50
CA PRO A 813 8.33 18.16 2.86
C PRO A 813 7.49 19.26 3.49
N TYR A 814 6.26 18.98 3.96
CA TYR A 814 5.43 19.98 4.62
C TYR A 814 5.97 20.30 6.01
N SER A 815 6.17 19.27 6.84
CA SER A 815 6.61 19.44 8.21
C SER A 815 7.95 20.18 8.30
N ASN A 816 8.92 19.80 7.47
CA ASN A 816 10.22 20.44 7.44
C ASN A 816 10.16 21.88 6.89
N SER A 817 9.40 22.12 5.81
CA SER A 817 9.20 23.47 5.23
C SER A 817 8.57 24.42 6.24
N PHE A 818 7.50 23.99 6.92
CA PHE A 818 6.83 24.79 7.94
C PHE A 818 7.76 25.13 9.11
N ARG A 819 8.55 24.15 9.59
CA ARG A 819 9.59 24.39 10.60
C ARG A 819 10.59 25.46 10.14
N GLU A 820 11.08 25.36 8.91
CA GLU A 820 12.06 26.30 8.36
C GLU A 820 11.52 27.71 8.31
N GLU A 821 10.34 27.88 7.73
CA GLU A 821 9.72 29.19 7.58
C GLU A 821 9.32 29.77 8.94
N PHE A 822 8.85 28.96 9.89
CA PHE A 822 8.63 29.44 11.26
C PHE A 822 9.95 29.90 11.89
N SER A 823 11.01 29.09 11.77
CA SER A 823 12.33 29.42 12.34
C SER A 823 12.95 30.68 11.73
N LYS A 824 12.66 30.97 10.46
CA LYS A 824 13.09 32.17 9.74
C LYS A 824 12.34 33.41 10.22
N ASN A 825 11.04 33.29 10.51
CA ASN A 825 10.18 34.41 10.88
C ASN A 825 10.09 34.65 12.41
N PHE A 826 10.51 33.69 13.24
CA PHE A 826 10.57 33.84 14.70
C PHE A 826 11.82 34.60 15.14
N LYS A 827 11.65 35.72 15.87
CA LYS A 827 12.76 36.59 16.33
C LYS A 827 13.81 35.80 17.12
N ASP A 828 15.09 36.14 16.89
CA ASP A 828 16.30 35.57 17.50
C ASP A 828 16.31 34.03 17.47
N LYS A 829 17.03 33.43 16.51
CA LYS A 829 17.12 31.95 16.36
C LYS A 829 17.52 31.24 17.66
N GLU A 830 18.25 31.90 18.55
CA GLU A 830 18.64 31.43 19.89
C GLU A 830 17.45 31.18 20.85
N ARG A 831 16.27 31.72 20.53
CA ARG A 831 15.02 31.49 21.25
C ARG A 831 14.36 30.16 20.89
N ILE A 832 14.82 29.48 19.86
CA ILE A 832 14.43 28.10 19.58
C ILE A 832 15.35 27.21 20.40
N PHE A 833 14.84 26.66 21.50
CA PHE A 833 15.61 25.82 22.41
C PHE A 833 16.12 24.55 21.72
N ARG A 834 15.21 23.82 21.07
CA ARG A 834 15.50 22.57 20.36
C ARG A 834 14.51 22.38 19.22
N LYS A 835 14.97 21.63 18.21
CA LYS A 835 14.15 21.06 17.14
C LYS A 835 14.18 19.55 17.34
N VAL A 836 13.03 18.97 17.61
CA VAL A 836 12.86 17.57 18.02
C VAL A 836 12.21 16.82 16.87
N ASP A 837 12.81 15.70 16.51
CA ASP A 837 12.33 14.81 15.45
C ASP A 837 11.19 13.95 15.99
N LEU A 838 10.00 14.08 15.38
CA LEU A 838 8.81 13.28 15.71
C LEU A 838 8.92 11.81 15.27
N THR A 839 9.87 11.49 14.39
CA THR A 839 10.07 10.14 13.84
C THR A 839 11.12 9.35 14.61
N ASP A 840 11.77 9.95 15.61
CA ASP A 840 12.75 9.28 16.45
C ASP A 840 12.05 8.30 17.40
N GLU A 841 12.21 7.00 17.15
CA GLU A 841 11.65 5.93 18.00
C GLU A 841 12.17 5.97 19.45
N LYS A 842 13.31 6.64 19.69
CA LYS A 842 13.89 6.82 21.03
C LYS A 842 13.40 8.09 21.72
N LEU A 843 12.48 8.86 21.10
CA LEU A 843 11.96 10.09 21.66
C LEU A 843 11.22 9.84 22.98
N ASN A 844 11.85 10.24 24.08
CA ASN A 844 11.17 10.31 25.38
C ASN A 844 10.48 11.68 25.53
N ILE A 845 9.19 11.73 25.17
CA ILE A 845 8.37 12.95 25.20
C ILE A 845 8.37 13.60 26.58
N GLU A 846 8.23 12.80 27.65
CA GLU A 846 8.17 13.31 29.01
C GLU A 846 9.48 13.99 29.42
N GLN A 847 10.62 13.35 29.14
CA GLN A 847 11.93 13.91 29.43
C GLN A 847 12.19 15.18 28.61
N GLU A 848 11.87 15.17 27.31
CA GLU A 848 12.07 16.33 26.43
C GLU A 848 11.26 17.55 26.90
N LEU A 849 10.02 17.35 27.34
CA LEU A 849 9.20 18.44 27.87
C LEU A 849 9.69 18.93 29.24
N LYS A 850 10.15 18.04 30.12
CA LYS A 850 10.79 18.43 31.40
C LYS A 850 12.06 19.24 31.18
N ASP A 851 12.91 18.80 30.26
CA ASP A 851 14.13 19.52 29.86
C ASP A 851 13.77 20.90 29.30
N SER A 852 12.77 20.98 28.43
CA SER A 852 12.25 22.22 27.88
C SER A 852 11.80 23.20 28.98
N VAL A 853 11.02 22.74 29.96
CA VAL A 853 10.58 23.56 31.10
C VAL A 853 11.79 24.03 31.94
N SER A 854 12.75 23.15 32.21
CA SER A 854 13.97 23.51 32.96
C SER A 854 14.77 24.63 32.27
N GLN A 855 14.67 24.69 30.94
CA GLN A 855 15.31 25.68 30.09
C GLN A 855 14.45 26.91 29.85
N GLN A 856 13.35 27.09 30.61
CA GLN A 856 12.41 28.21 30.52
C GLN A 856 11.72 28.32 29.14
N VAL A 857 11.52 27.19 28.45
CA VAL A 857 10.65 27.13 27.27
C VAL A 857 9.21 27.45 27.69
N GLN A 858 8.52 28.23 26.87
CA GLN A 858 7.16 28.74 27.17
C GLN A 858 6.09 28.13 26.27
N ALA A 859 6.49 27.54 25.15
CA ALA A 859 5.56 26.96 24.19
C ALA A 859 6.19 25.83 23.37
N VAL A 860 5.33 24.90 22.98
CA VAL A 860 5.61 23.79 22.06
C VAL A 860 5.00 24.12 20.72
N MET A 861 5.82 24.07 19.66
CA MET A 861 5.39 24.19 18.28
C MET A 861 5.22 22.77 17.70
N LEU A 862 4.00 22.39 17.34
CA LEU A 862 3.62 21.08 16.82
C LEU A 862 3.44 21.16 15.30
N PHE A 863 4.49 20.86 14.54
CA PHE A 863 4.48 20.88 13.08
C PHE A 863 4.48 19.46 12.54
N SER A 864 3.57 18.60 12.98
CA SER A 864 3.45 17.22 12.51
C SER A 864 2.94 17.14 11.07
N ASP A 865 3.44 16.21 10.28
CA ASP A 865 2.75 15.75 9.07
C ASP A 865 1.51 14.92 9.43
N VAL A 866 0.77 14.46 8.41
CA VAL A 866 -0.50 13.76 8.59
C VAL A 866 -0.34 12.39 9.28
N ASP A 867 0.81 11.72 9.10
CA ASP A 867 1.07 10.38 9.64
C ASP A 867 1.51 10.44 11.11
N HIS A 868 2.01 11.61 11.57
CA HIS A 868 2.53 11.81 12.94
C HIS A 868 1.64 12.70 13.82
N THR A 869 0.38 12.91 13.45
CA THR A 869 -0.55 13.69 14.27
C THR A 869 -0.82 13.05 15.64
N SER A 870 -0.82 11.71 15.75
CA SER A 870 -0.97 10.99 17.02
C SER A 870 0.13 11.34 18.03
N VAL A 871 1.38 11.37 17.61
CA VAL A 871 2.54 11.75 18.44
C VAL A 871 2.41 13.21 18.91
N ALA A 872 1.96 14.12 18.04
CA ALA A 872 1.70 15.51 18.42
C ALA A 872 0.60 15.63 19.50
N LEU A 873 -0.44 14.80 19.43
CA LEU A 873 -1.48 14.75 20.46
C LEU A 873 -0.98 14.12 21.76
N GLU A 874 -0.09 13.15 21.70
CA GLU A 874 0.59 12.59 22.86
C GLU A 874 1.44 13.66 23.57
N ILE A 875 2.20 14.47 22.82
CA ILE A 875 2.94 15.61 23.38
C ILE A 875 2.00 16.58 24.11
N ALA A 876 0.84 16.88 23.53
CA ALA A 876 -0.18 17.70 24.19
C ALA A 876 -0.69 17.06 25.49
N LYS A 877 -0.97 15.75 25.48
CA LYS A 877 -1.41 14.98 26.66
C LYS A 877 -0.36 14.99 27.76
N VAL A 878 0.90 14.72 27.45
CA VAL A 878 1.99 14.74 28.43
C VAL A 878 2.16 16.13 29.03
N ASN A 879 2.10 17.19 28.22
CA ASN A 879 2.13 18.57 28.70
C ASN A 879 1.00 18.87 29.71
N ALA A 880 -0.22 18.43 29.39
CA ALA A 880 -1.40 18.64 30.24
C ALA A 880 -1.37 17.79 31.53
N ASN A 881 -1.11 16.48 31.40
CA ASN A 881 -1.09 15.53 32.51
C ASN A 881 -0.03 15.88 33.55
N ASN A 882 1.15 16.31 33.08
CA ASN A 882 2.25 16.74 33.95
C ASN A 882 2.16 18.21 34.37
N LYS A 883 1.09 18.92 33.99
CA LYS A 883 0.82 20.32 34.36
C LYS A 883 1.99 21.24 34.05
N LEU A 884 2.67 21.02 32.93
CA LEU A 884 3.90 21.74 32.56
C LEU A 884 3.62 23.18 32.10
N GLY A 885 2.36 23.50 31.76
CA GLY A 885 1.92 24.86 31.47
C GLY A 885 2.47 25.44 30.16
N LEU A 886 3.03 24.62 29.27
CA LEU A 886 3.53 25.07 27.97
C LEU A 886 2.34 25.37 27.05
N LYS A 887 2.38 26.53 26.36
CA LYS A 887 1.38 26.85 25.33
C LYS A 887 1.59 25.95 24.11
N LEU A 888 0.50 25.55 23.45
CA LEU A 888 0.56 24.73 22.25
C LEU A 888 0.22 25.57 21.01
N LEU A 889 1.11 25.59 20.03
CA LEU A 889 0.89 26.20 18.71
C LEU A 889 1.18 25.14 17.64
N GLY A 890 0.43 25.13 16.53
CA GLY A 890 0.61 24.11 15.50
C GLY A 890 0.21 24.52 14.08
N GLY A 891 0.57 23.66 13.14
CA GLY A 891 0.19 23.78 11.73
C GLY A 891 -1.20 23.20 11.42
N GLU A 892 -1.68 23.45 10.21
CA GLU A 892 -3.01 23.07 9.71
C GLU A 892 -3.29 21.57 9.73
N SER A 893 -2.27 20.71 9.79
CA SER A 893 -2.44 19.25 9.93
C SER A 893 -3.24 18.87 11.18
N LEU A 894 -3.15 19.69 12.25
CA LEU A 894 -3.91 19.51 13.49
C LEU A 894 -5.34 20.08 13.43
N TYR A 895 -5.75 20.76 12.35
CA TYR A 895 -7.12 21.27 12.21
C TYR A 895 -8.06 20.20 11.67
N ASN A 896 -8.46 19.28 12.54
CA ASN A 896 -9.39 18.21 12.21
C ASN A 896 -10.18 17.77 13.46
N GLN A 897 -11.24 16.99 13.27
CA GLN A 897 -12.10 16.53 14.38
C GLN A 897 -11.38 15.52 15.30
N LYS A 898 -10.45 14.73 14.76
CA LYS A 898 -9.67 13.74 15.52
C LYS A 898 -8.76 14.43 16.54
N THR A 899 -8.20 15.60 16.23
CA THR A 899 -7.46 16.43 17.21
C THR A 899 -8.31 16.77 18.44
N LEU A 900 -9.57 17.15 18.24
CA LEU A 900 -10.50 17.47 19.33
C LEU A 900 -10.90 16.22 20.12
N GLN A 901 -11.19 15.13 19.41
CA GLN A 901 -11.62 13.85 20.01
C GLN A 901 -10.49 13.18 20.80
N ASP A 902 -9.36 12.94 20.15
CA ASP A 902 -8.24 12.19 20.71
C ASP A 902 -7.42 13.06 21.67
N GLY A 903 -7.33 14.36 21.43
CA GLY A 903 -6.63 15.31 22.29
C GLY A 903 -7.44 15.71 23.53
N GLY A 904 -8.77 15.75 23.44
CA GLY A 904 -9.66 16.11 24.54
C GLY A 904 -9.25 17.43 25.23
N ASN A 905 -9.25 17.43 26.56
CA ASN A 905 -8.85 18.60 27.35
C ASN A 905 -7.37 18.98 27.18
N ALA A 906 -6.51 18.06 26.70
CA ALA A 906 -5.08 18.33 26.58
C ALA A 906 -4.73 19.30 25.45
N VAL A 907 -5.62 19.45 24.47
CA VAL A 907 -5.48 20.42 23.38
C VAL A 907 -6.22 21.73 23.64
N GLU A 908 -6.82 21.92 24.82
CA GLU A 908 -7.48 23.17 25.17
C GLU A 908 -6.48 24.33 25.12
N GLY A 909 -6.83 25.39 24.40
CA GLY A 909 -5.95 26.52 24.14
C GLY A 909 -4.92 26.33 23.03
N LEU A 910 -4.87 25.17 22.35
CA LEU A 910 -4.06 24.96 21.15
C LEU A 910 -4.42 25.99 20.08
N VAL A 911 -3.42 26.73 19.60
CA VAL A 911 -3.57 27.70 18.51
C VAL A 911 -3.05 27.11 17.20
N ILE A 912 -3.87 27.16 16.16
CA ILE A 912 -3.56 26.59 14.84
C ILE A 912 -3.72 27.68 13.79
N VAL A 913 -2.78 27.75 12.85
CA VAL A 913 -2.95 28.54 11.62
C VAL A 913 -3.59 27.67 10.54
N VAL A 914 -4.66 28.18 9.91
CA VAL A 914 -5.43 27.46 8.89
C VAL A 914 -5.65 28.32 7.64
N PRO A 915 -5.69 27.71 6.44
CA PRO A 915 -5.97 28.43 5.19
C PRO A 915 -7.34 29.13 5.15
N TRP A 916 -8.32 28.53 5.82
CA TRP A 916 -9.72 28.95 5.77
C TRP A 916 -10.46 28.47 7.02
N PHE A 917 -11.42 29.26 7.51
CA PHE A 917 -12.24 28.93 8.66
C PHE A 917 -13.72 29.23 8.39
N ARG A 918 -14.59 28.25 8.66
CA ARG A 918 -16.01 28.29 8.27
C ARG A 918 -16.84 29.37 8.95
N GLU A 919 -16.46 29.77 10.17
CA GLU A 919 -17.18 30.81 10.92
C GLU A 919 -16.63 32.21 10.65
N ALA A 920 -15.52 32.32 9.91
CA ALA A 920 -14.97 33.63 9.54
C ALA A 920 -15.98 34.41 8.68
N PRO A 921 -16.16 35.73 8.91
CA PRO A 921 -17.23 36.51 8.28
C PRO A 921 -17.30 36.36 6.75
N GLN A 922 -16.16 36.41 6.08
CA GLN A 922 -16.04 36.29 4.63
C GLN A 922 -16.42 34.90 4.10
N SER A 923 -16.29 33.87 4.94
CA SER A 923 -16.51 32.45 4.61
C SER A 923 -17.96 32.00 4.84
N LYS A 924 -18.73 32.74 5.64
CA LYS A 924 -20.06 32.31 6.14
C LYS A 924 -21.03 31.92 5.03
N LYS A 925 -21.04 32.67 3.92
CA LYS A 925 -21.94 32.39 2.78
C LYS A 925 -21.64 31.02 2.18
N PHE A 926 -20.39 30.81 1.74
CA PHE A 926 -19.96 29.53 1.17
C PHE A 926 -20.15 28.37 2.17
N ALA A 927 -19.77 28.57 3.43
CA ALA A 927 -19.92 27.55 4.47
C ALA A 927 -21.38 27.14 4.68
N SER A 928 -22.32 28.09 4.64
CA SER A 928 -23.75 27.82 4.75
C SER A 928 -24.29 27.03 3.55
N GLU A 929 -23.97 27.48 2.33
CA GLU A 929 -24.39 26.83 1.09
C GLU A 929 -23.83 25.41 0.99
N ALA A 930 -22.53 25.24 1.27
CA ALA A 930 -21.88 23.94 1.28
C ALA A 930 -22.45 23.04 2.38
N LYS A 931 -22.77 23.57 3.57
CA LYS A 931 -23.42 22.80 4.63
C LYS A 931 -24.80 22.31 4.22
N GLN A 932 -25.57 23.11 3.50
CA GLN A 932 -26.88 22.72 2.98
C GLN A 932 -26.76 21.61 1.93
N LEU A 933 -25.81 21.75 0.99
CA LEU A 933 -25.53 20.77 -0.05
C LEU A 933 -25.10 19.42 0.52
N TRP A 934 -24.10 19.44 1.41
CA TRP A 934 -23.45 18.23 1.94
C TRP A 934 -24.07 17.70 3.22
N GLY A 935 -25.07 18.39 3.78
CA GLY A 935 -25.76 17.97 5.00
C GLY A 935 -24.89 17.93 6.26
N GLY A 936 -23.81 18.70 6.28
CA GLY A 936 -22.82 18.71 7.35
C GLY A 936 -21.81 19.84 7.17
N ALA A 937 -21.08 20.19 8.24
CA ALA A 937 -20.09 21.26 8.16
C ALA A 937 -18.90 20.86 7.26
N VAL A 938 -18.38 21.82 6.48
CA VAL A 938 -17.27 21.59 5.54
C VAL A 938 -15.93 22.09 6.08
N SER A 939 -14.83 21.51 5.61
CA SER A 939 -13.46 21.85 6.01
C SER A 939 -12.82 22.87 5.06
N TRP A 940 -11.64 23.35 5.42
CA TRP A 940 -10.84 24.19 4.53
C TRP A 940 -10.43 23.44 3.25
N SER A 941 -10.22 22.12 3.29
CA SER A 941 -9.89 21.33 2.10
C SER A 941 -11.04 21.31 1.09
N THR A 942 -12.29 21.35 1.55
CA THR A 942 -13.46 21.56 0.68
C THR A 942 -13.46 22.97 0.08
N ALA A 943 -13.15 23.99 0.87
CA ALA A 943 -13.10 25.38 0.41
C ALA A 943 -11.99 25.63 -0.62
N THR A 944 -10.77 25.17 -0.36
CA THR A 944 -9.62 25.40 -1.26
C THR A 944 -9.69 24.54 -2.53
N SER A 945 -10.28 23.35 -2.49
CA SER A 945 -10.54 22.54 -3.70
C SER A 945 -11.67 23.11 -4.57
N PHE A 946 -12.69 23.71 -3.96
CA PHE A 946 -13.67 24.52 -4.68
C PHE A 946 -12.96 25.68 -5.41
N ASP A 947 -12.13 26.45 -4.71
CA ASP A 947 -11.36 27.55 -5.29
C ASP A 947 -10.41 27.11 -6.41
N ALA A 948 -9.75 25.94 -6.25
CA ALA A 948 -8.87 25.39 -7.27
C ALA A 948 -9.64 25.06 -8.56
N THR A 949 -10.83 24.48 -8.41
CA THR A 949 -11.72 24.17 -9.53
C THR A 949 -12.23 25.45 -10.19
N GLN A 950 -12.61 26.47 -9.40
CA GLN A 950 -13.02 27.79 -9.91
C GLN A 950 -11.89 28.49 -10.69
N ALA A 951 -10.63 28.38 -10.25
CA ALA A 951 -9.48 28.89 -10.97
C ALA A 951 -9.34 28.25 -12.36
N PHE A 952 -9.47 26.91 -12.43
CA PHE A 952 -9.50 26.22 -13.72
C PHE A 952 -10.68 26.64 -14.57
N ILE A 953 -11.90 26.64 -14.03
CA ILE A 953 -13.12 27.06 -14.75
C ILE A 953 -12.94 28.45 -15.37
N LYS A 954 -12.40 29.41 -14.61
CA LYS A 954 -12.18 30.77 -15.09
C LYS A 954 -11.08 30.88 -16.14
N SER A 955 -10.13 29.96 -16.15
CA SER A 955 -9.05 29.89 -17.14
C SER A 955 -9.51 29.33 -18.49
N LEU A 956 -10.70 28.70 -18.56
CA LEU A 956 -11.24 28.16 -19.81
C LEU A 956 -11.59 29.30 -20.78
N ARG A 957 -11.20 29.12 -22.05
CA ARG A 957 -11.45 30.03 -23.19
C ARG A 957 -12.11 29.22 -24.31
N PHE A 958 -12.55 29.89 -25.40
CA PHE A 958 -13.34 29.27 -26.48
C PHE A 958 -12.79 27.92 -26.96
N ASN A 959 -11.45 27.82 -27.11
CA ASN A 959 -10.73 26.57 -27.40
C ASN A 959 -9.62 26.35 -26.37
N PRO A 960 -9.91 25.72 -25.22
CA PRO A 960 -8.93 25.55 -24.16
C PRO A 960 -7.94 24.43 -24.50
N SER A 961 -6.66 24.69 -24.23
CA SER A 961 -5.57 23.72 -24.19
C SER A 961 -4.79 23.88 -22.88
N ARG A 962 -3.95 22.89 -22.55
CA ARG A 962 -3.03 22.97 -21.40
C ARG A 962 -2.22 24.28 -21.41
N ALA A 963 -1.72 24.68 -22.57
CA ALA A 963 -0.96 25.91 -22.76
C ALA A 963 -1.79 27.19 -22.52
N THR A 964 -3.02 27.26 -23.05
CA THR A 964 -3.87 28.44 -22.82
C THR A 964 -4.29 28.55 -21.35
N ILE A 965 -4.54 27.41 -20.70
CA ILE A 965 -4.90 27.38 -19.27
C ILE A 965 -3.74 27.90 -18.43
N LEU A 966 -2.51 27.44 -18.68
CA LEU A 966 -1.31 27.96 -18.00
C LEU A 966 -1.17 29.48 -18.12
N GLN A 967 -1.44 30.03 -19.31
CA GLN A 967 -1.39 31.49 -19.53
C GLN A 967 -2.48 32.23 -18.78
N GLU A 968 -3.70 31.68 -18.74
CA GLU A 968 -4.85 32.33 -18.10
C GLU A 968 -4.86 32.17 -16.58
N LEU A 969 -4.33 31.06 -16.04
CA LEU A 969 -4.14 30.88 -14.59
C LEU A 969 -3.29 32.01 -14.00
N ARG A 970 -2.23 32.45 -14.68
CA ARG A 970 -1.39 33.59 -14.25
C ARG A 970 -2.12 34.93 -14.18
N LYS A 971 -3.30 35.04 -14.80
CA LYS A 971 -4.12 36.26 -14.86
C LYS A 971 -5.35 36.18 -13.95
N ILE A 972 -5.49 35.10 -13.17
CA ILE A 972 -6.65 34.88 -12.30
C ILE A 972 -6.79 36.03 -11.30
N ASN A 973 -7.98 36.58 -11.25
CA ASN A 973 -8.44 37.54 -10.26
C ASN A 973 -9.94 37.33 -10.06
N LEU A 974 -10.30 36.39 -9.18
CA LEU A 974 -11.68 36.05 -8.86
C LEU A 974 -12.13 36.77 -7.59
N PRO A 975 -13.28 37.46 -7.61
CA PRO A 975 -13.83 38.11 -6.42
C PRO A 975 -14.31 37.08 -5.38
N ALA A 976 -14.37 37.50 -4.11
CA ALA A 976 -14.77 36.67 -2.97
C ALA A 976 -16.14 35.97 -3.10
N ASN A 977 -17.05 36.52 -3.92
CA ASN A 977 -18.37 35.93 -4.16
C ASN A 977 -18.37 34.80 -5.22
N GLN A 978 -17.24 34.57 -5.90
CA GLN A 978 -17.03 33.48 -6.87
C GLN A 978 -16.10 32.38 -6.32
N THR A 979 -15.71 32.49 -5.05
CA THR A 979 -14.76 31.62 -4.34
C THR A 979 -15.36 31.23 -3.00
N SER A 980 -14.59 30.53 -2.16
CA SER A 980 -14.96 30.16 -0.80
C SER A 980 -14.98 31.32 0.21
N GLY A 981 -14.94 32.58 -0.26
CA GLY A 981 -15.05 33.78 0.57
C GLY A 981 -13.90 34.79 0.43
N ASP A 982 -12.83 34.45 -0.29
CA ASP A 982 -11.66 35.32 -0.47
C ASP A 982 -11.40 35.65 -1.92
N VAL A 983 -10.83 36.83 -2.20
CA VAL A 983 -10.27 37.09 -3.53
C VAL A 983 -9.21 36.04 -3.85
N LEU A 984 -9.36 35.35 -4.99
CA LEU A 984 -8.36 34.41 -5.48
C LEU A 984 -7.55 35.07 -6.60
N LYS A 985 -6.27 35.27 -6.31
CA LYS A 985 -5.26 35.77 -7.24
C LYS A 985 -3.95 35.04 -6.98
N PHE A 986 -3.27 34.68 -8.07
CA PHE A 986 -1.93 34.11 -8.01
C PHE A 986 -0.87 35.19 -8.22
N ASN A 987 0.24 35.08 -7.50
CA ASN A 987 1.44 35.86 -7.78
C ASN A 987 2.17 35.29 -9.02
N HIS A 988 3.32 35.86 -9.37
CA HIS A 988 4.13 35.39 -10.51
C HIS A 988 4.69 33.96 -10.39
N GLU A 989 4.76 33.41 -9.18
CA GLU A 989 5.22 32.06 -8.86
C GLU A 989 4.06 31.04 -8.80
N GLY A 990 2.81 31.48 -8.97
CA GLY A 990 1.63 30.62 -8.88
C GLY A 990 1.00 30.56 -7.48
N GLU A 991 1.43 31.43 -6.56
CA GLU A 991 1.05 31.40 -5.15
C GLU A 991 -0.19 32.21 -4.84
N ARG A 992 -1.11 31.67 -4.03
CA ARG A 992 -2.27 32.42 -3.54
C ARG A 992 -1.84 33.55 -2.60
N GLN A 993 -2.46 34.72 -2.78
CA GLN A 993 -2.12 35.94 -2.02
C GLN A 993 -2.99 36.21 -0.76
N ASN A 994 -3.81 35.26 -0.30
CA ASN A 994 -4.72 35.51 0.85
C ASN A 994 -3.99 35.34 2.20
N LYS A 995 -4.56 35.94 3.25
CA LYS A 995 -4.06 35.78 4.62
C LYS A 995 -4.66 34.54 5.30
N PRO A 996 -3.84 33.66 5.90
CA PRO A 996 -4.28 32.60 6.79
C PRO A 996 -5.09 33.12 7.98
N ILE A 997 -5.76 32.22 8.68
CA ILE A 997 -6.59 32.51 9.86
C ILE A 997 -6.02 31.76 11.06
N LEU A 998 -5.98 32.42 12.22
CA LEU A 998 -5.67 31.75 13.48
C LEU A 998 -6.95 31.27 14.13
N VAL A 999 -6.95 30.01 14.54
CA VAL A 999 -8.01 29.42 15.36
C VAL A 999 -7.42 28.90 16.66
N LYS A 1000 -8.23 28.85 17.69
CA LYS A 1000 -7.88 28.34 19.00
C LYS A 1000 -8.90 27.30 19.43
N VAL A 1001 -8.45 26.22 20.07
CA VAL A 1001 -9.35 25.27 20.71
C VAL A 1001 -9.89 25.90 22.00
N GLU A 1002 -11.20 26.08 22.06
CA GLU A 1002 -11.93 26.57 23.23
C GLU A 1002 -13.21 25.76 23.44
N ASN A 1003 -13.37 25.20 24.64
CA ASN A 1003 -14.50 24.33 24.99
C ASN A 1003 -14.67 23.17 23.99
N ASN A 1004 -13.55 22.50 23.65
CA ASN A 1004 -13.52 21.40 22.68
C ASN A 1004 -14.04 21.77 21.28
N GLN A 1005 -13.89 23.04 20.88
CA GLN A 1005 -14.26 23.54 19.56
C GLN A 1005 -13.19 24.49 19.01
N PHE A 1006 -12.97 24.48 17.70
CA PHE A 1006 -12.15 25.52 17.08
C PHE A 1006 -12.94 26.83 17.04
N ARG A 1007 -12.39 27.86 17.69
CA ARG A 1007 -12.89 29.23 17.66
C ARG A 1007 -11.90 30.12 16.95
N CYS A 1008 -12.43 31.15 16.31
CA CYS A 1008 -11.60 32.12 15.65
C CYS A 1008 -10.82 32.95 16.67
N LEU A 1009 -9.53 33.18 16.43
CA LEU A 1009 -8.68 34.00 17.29
C LEU A 1009 -8.46 35.38 16.66
N PRO A 1010 -9.14 36.44 17.13
CA PRO A 1010 -9.02 37.77 16.54
C PRO A 1010 -7.63 38.40 16.79
N PRO A 1011 -7.24 39.41 15.98
CA PRO A 1011 -6.11 40.28 16.32
C PRO A 1011 -6.43 41.16 17.54
N ASP A 1012 -5.46 41.37 18.43
CA ASP A 1012 -5.65 42.22 19.60
C ASP A 1012 -5.88 43.69 19.21
N GLY A 1013 -6.96 44.31 19.74
CA GLY A 1013 -7.37 45.69 19.46
C GLY A 1013 -8.72 45.83 18.74
N ALA A 1014 -9.25 44.75 18.17
CA ALA A 1014 -10.60 44.72 17.58
C ALA A 1014 -11.68 44.54 18.66
N LYS A 1015 -12.56 45.53 18.83
CA LYS A 1015 -13.81 45.34 19.59
C LYS A 1015 -14.76 44.50 18.73
N LYS A 1016 -15.06 43.28 19.19
CA LYS A 1016 -16.04 42.28 18.70
C LYS A 1016 -15.49 41.15 17.82
N GLU A 1017 -16.18 40.02 17.90
CA GLU A 1017 -16.13 38.75 17.13
C GLU A 1017 -16.16 38.88 15.58
N LEU A 1018 -15.90 40.06 15.02
CA LEU A 1018 -16.15 40.42 13.63
C LEU A 1018 -14.90 40.40 12.73
N GLU A 1019 -13.70 40.17 13.26
CA GLU A 1019 -12.49 40.12 12.45
C GLU A 1019 -11.65 38.88 12.81
N CYS A 1020 -11.72 37.87 11.95
CA CYS A 1020 -10.95 36.64 12.06
C CYS A 1020 -9.54 36.73 11.46
N ARG A 1021 -9.09 37.94 11.12
CA ARG A 1021 -7.87 38.20 10.34
C ARG A 1021 -7.14 39.43 10.81
#